data_AF-A0A813FJU4-F1
#
_entry.id   AF-A0A813FJU4-F1
#
_cell.length_a   1.000
_cell.length_b   1.000
_cell.length_c   1.000
_cell.angle_alpha   90.00
_cell.angle_beta   90.00
_cell.angle_gamma   90.00
#
_symmetry.space_group_name_H-M   'P 1'
#
loop_
_entity.id
_entity.type
_entity.pdbx_description
1 polymer ?
#
loop_
_entity_poly.entity_id
_entity_poly.type
_entity_poly.pdbx_seq_one_letter_code
_entity_poly.pdbx_strand_id
1 'polypeptide(L)'
;MAILPAHLSRSVGGGFDNESVAIPAMCITFFLWCRSLRTASSWPLAAAAGLAYTCMAASWGGYVFVLNMVGVHAGVLLLLGRSQSSLCKAYTLFYVIGTTGAMQVPIIGWTPLKSSEQLGPLAIFAAMQLAQLYRAWASRCSSTQGKDGSQLATVAILGAVAALAVAVLVPSGFFGPLSVRVSALFVEHTRTGNPLVDSVAEHQPGSSDAYWTYLGKVYYVAPAGLPALFLRKGRGVSDSGLFLVCLAGAAYFFSLKMRRLIILTALPAAGLAGVAAGLAFEWVVLSPIQRTLCSPSSLEMRSKAVAAFNTPLVRIARLLLAALLAQVVLPEIKAFYEFCDNKARYSLSHPQIMLKANNGGIIDDYREAYWWLRDNTPEDSRIMAWWDYGYQIAGIAKRTTIADGNTWNHEHIALLGLCLSSPVQDAHTIARHLADYILVWSGGGGKDDVGKSGHMARIANSVYSGHCAESDCDQFGIYPGGKASKMMGSSLIYSLCDRGGALDEKYFKEVYYSRNKRVRIVQVLRVSEESRQWAGDPRNRLCDAPGSWYCPGQYPPLLRQLVDEDLEAETSEAKAYRKAYAKRKQEQEAERPLPNQPGLPGGSFLDSCRGCSLEGKHLQKGVLRCTHCRFPGSPALASSLDLQSCPLPEVDNIRGELQCKPKVNAANIPEGGYRDSCRGCELEQGGTVLQCSHCGAADGRRVTSRFPLSQCPRPGKLDNHNGVLNCVGLLNAAKIPEGPYLHSCQGCHLFDYGKLVTCQLCRKADGRQLQSSFELGLCLPPGKLDNQDGSLICKGGKSPGVQELPEGPYKQTCSECRLEGPRTLKCERCGNLQSQVVSSSYDLSRCSAPAQLHNQDGALTCIGVPSGPRLPAGNYLKSCEGCHLQEGDQLLSCSHCKAPGGLQRVSSYQLDLCPVPGRLENWNGVLNCLGLISDPAVPGGAFRESCQGCRLESSETGQGQVLTCSHCRAADGRQKPSSVALAGCLDPAQMLQNRDGSLICGQ
;
A
#
# COMPACT_ATOMS: atom_id res chain seq x y z
N MET A 1 1.05 -3.72 25.84
CA MET A 1 1.53 -2.37 25.47
C MET A 1 2.90 -2.42 24.79
N ALA A 2 3.93 -2.98 25.42
CA ALA A 2 5.31 -2.98 24.90
C ALA A 2 5.48 -3.49 23.45
N ILE A 3 4.75 -4.53 23.05
CA ILE A 3 4.86 -5.14 21.72
C ILE A 3 3.67 -4.82 20.79
N LEU A 4 2.73 -3.99 21.21
CA LEU A 4 1.51 -3.75 20.41
C LEU A 4 1.84 -2.93 19.16
N PRO A 5 1.50 -3.41 17.94
CA PRO A 5 1.79 -2.69 16.70
C PRO A 5 1.22 -1.28 16.66
N ALA A 6 0.04 -1.04 17.25
CA ALA A 6 -0.55 0.29 17.40
C ALA A 6 0.40 1.31 18.03
N HIS A 7 1.08 0.93 19.13
CA HIS A 7 2.06 1.78 19.79
C HIS A 7 3.38 1.82 19.02
N LEU A 8 3.87 0.65 18.60
CA LEU A 8 5.15 0.51 17.90
C LEU A 8 5.21 1.36 16.63
N SER A 9 4.10 1.52 15.91
CA SER A 9 4.03 2.29 14.66
C SER A 9 4.55 3.72 14.74
N ARG A 10 4.54 4.33 15.94
CA ARG A 10 5.01 5.72 16.19
C ARG A 10 6.16 5.78 17.19
N SER A 11 6.69 4.63 17.61
CA SER A 11 7.78 4.50 18.58
C SER A 11 8.89 3.57 18.10
N VAL A 12 9.04 3.40 16.79
CA VAL A 12 10.12 2.59 16.20
C VAL A 12 11.48 3.28 16.39
N GLY A 13 12.56 2.49 16.48
CA GLY A 13 13.91 3.05 16.52
C GLY A 13 14.19 3.88 15.27
N GLY A 14 14.57 5.15 15.46
CA GLY A 14 14.78 6.14 14.39
C GLY A 14 13.54 6.98 14.04
N GLY A 15 12.35 6.63 14.56
CA GLY A 15 11.14 7.44 14.45
C GLY A 15 11.06 8.48 15.57
N PHE A 16 11.77 9.59 15.43
CA PHE A 16 11.74 10.70 16.39
C PHE A 16 10.55 11.62 16.13
N ASP A 17 9.36 11.15 16.50
CA ASP A 17 8.12 11.94 16.48
C ASP A 17 7.64 12.22 17.91
N ASN A 18 6.82 13.26 18.07
CA ASN A 18 6.40 13.77 19.38
C ASN A 18 5.64 12.72 20.20
N GLU A 19 4.90 11.83 19.54
CA GLU A 19 4.12 10.76 20.15
C GLU A 19 4.98 9.79 20.99
N SER A 20 6.27 9.62 20.65
CA SER A 20 7.18 8.74 21.40
C SER A 20 7.41 9.18 22.84
N VAL A 21 7.44 10.49 23.09
CA VAL A 21 7.59 11.06 24.45
C VAL A 21 6.22 11.32 25.08
N ALA A 22 5.24 11.69 24.27
CA ALA A 22 3.91 12.04 24.74
C ALA A 22 3.12 10.85 25.31
N ILE A 23 3.17 9.67 24.67
CA ILE A 23 2.41 8.51 25.17
C ILE A 23 2.89 8.08 26.57
N PRO A 24 4.20 7.97 26.87
CA PRO A 24 4.67 7.79 28.24
C PRO A 24 4.21 8.87 29.22
N ALA A 25 4.31 10.16 28.85
CA ALA A 25 3.86 11.27 29.69
C ALA A 25 2.34 11.19 30.00
N MET A 26 1.54 10.83 28.99
CA MET A 26 0.12 10.54 29.13
C MET A 26 -0.14 9.38 30.09
N CYS A 27 0.58 8.26 29.94
CA CYS A 27 0.48 7.10 30.84
C CYS A 27 0.79 7.47 32.29
N ILE A 28 1.85 8.24 32.52
CA ILE A 28 2.26 8.71 33.85
C ILE A 28 1.17 9.61 34.44
N THR A 29 0.63 10.54 33.64
CA THR A 29 -0.47 11.43 34.05
C THR A 29 -1.69 10.62 34.49
N PHE A 30 -2.14 9.67 33.68
CA PHE A 30 -3.28 8.81 33.99
C PHE A 30 -3.03 7.88 35.19
N PHE A 31 -1.82 7.35 35.31
CA PHE A 31 -1.42 6.53 36.45
C PHE A 31 -1.47 7.32 37.76
N LEU A 32 -0.84 8.50 37.80
CA LEU A 32 -0.81 9.36 38.98
C LEU A 32 -2.21 9.89 39.33
N TRP A 33 -3.02 10.24 38.33
CA TRP A 33 -4.42 10.61 38.51
C TRP A 33 -5.22 9.47 39.17
N CYS A 34 -5.21 8.27 38.58
CA CYS A 34 -5.91 7.11 39.14
C CYS A 34 -5.41 6.75 40.55
N ARG A 35 -4.11 6.90 40.80
CA ARG A 35 -3.51 6.64 42.12
C ARG A 35 -3.92 7.68 43.15
N SER A 36 -4.14 8.94 42.76
CA SER A 36 -4.61 10.00 43.65
C SER A 36 -6.01 9.73 44.23
N LEU A 37 -6.82 8.93 43.54
CA LEU A 37 -8.19 8.60 43.91
C LEU A 37 -8.36 7.29 44.70
N ARG A 38 -7.28 6.51 44.91
CA ARG A 38 -7.39 5.19 45.56
C ARG A 38 -7.71 5.26 47.05
N THR A 39 -7.29 6.31 47.75
CA THR A 39 -7.43 6.44 49.20
C THR A 39 -7.77 7.89 49.56
N ALA A 40 -8.46 8.12 50.68
CA ALA A 40 -8.83 9.47 51.10
C ALA A 40 -7.61 10.40 51.33
N SER A 41 -6.43 9.84 51.64
CA SER A 41 -5.18 10.56 51.85
C SER A 41 -4.31 10.71 50.60
N SER A 42 -4.62 10.04 49.49
CA SER A 42 -3.75 10.02 48.29
C SER A 42 -3.93 11.24 47.37
N TRP A 43 -4.84 12.16 47.68
CA TRP A 43 -5.12 13.35 46.87
C TRP A 43 -3.90 14.23 46.52
N PRO A 44 -2.81 14.35 47.34
CA PRO A 44 -1.66 15.17 46.98
C PRO A 44 -0.91 14.68 45.73
N LEU A 45 -1.03 13.38 45.39
CA LEU A 45 -0.45 12.83 44.16
C LEU A 45 -1.01 13.49 42.89
N ALA A 46 -2.16 14.17 42.99
CA ALA A 46 -2.72 14.94 41.89
C ALA A 46 -1.84 16.14 41.48
N ALA A 47 -1.00 16.68 42.37
CA ALA A 47 0.00 17.70 41.99
C ALA A 47 1.05 17.12 41.04
N ALA A 48 1.55 15.91 41.36
CA ALA A 48 2.48 15.20 40.48
C ALA A 48 1.81 14.83 39.15
N ALA A 49 0.51 14.50 39.16
CA ALA A 49 -0.26 14.32 37.91
C ALA A 49 -0.36 15.63 37.11
N GLY A 50 -0.53 16.79 37.76
CA GLY A 50 -0.54 18.10 37.12
C GLY A 50 0.80 18.44 36.46
N LEU A 51 1.92 18.16 37.14
CA LEU A 51 3.27 18.34 36.56
C LEU A 51 3.53 17.39 35.37
N ALA A 52 3.11 16.13 35.48
CA ALA A 52 3.18 15.18 34.38
C ALA A 52 2.34 15.65 33.18
N TYR A 53 1.17 16.25 33.45
CA TYR A 53 0.34 16.87 32.43
C TYR A 53 1.00 18.10 31.79
N THR A 54 1.73 18.92 32.54
CA THR A 54 2.51 20.03 31.97
C THR A 54 3.58 19.51 31.01
N CYS A 55 4.29 18.45 31.37
CA CYS A 55 5.25 17.79 30.48
C CYS A 55 4.57 17.25 29.21
N MET A 56 3.38 16.67 29.37
CA MET A 56 2.54 16.22 28.25
C MET A 56 2.12 17.39 27.33
N ALA A 57 1.69 18.52 27.90
CA ALA A 57 1.31 19.73 27.17
C ALA A 57 2.49 20.34 26.39
N ALA A 58 3.69 20.30 26.96
CA ALA A 58 4.90 20.71 26.27
C ALA A 58 5.30 19.75 25.12
N SER A 59 4.92 18.47 25.20
CA SER A 59 5.34 17.44 24.25
C SER A 59 4.39 17.26 23.06
N TRP A 60 3.07 17.33 23.25
CA TRP A 60 2.10 17.02 22.18
C TRP A 60 0.75 17.72 22.31
N GLY A 61 0.16 18.07 21.16
CA GLY A 61 -1.14 18.72 21.06
C GLY A 61 -2.32 17.93 21.63
N GLY A 62 -2.19 16.62 21.85
CA GLY A 62 -3.23 15.81 22.49
C GLY A 62 -3.35 16.00 24.01
N TYR A 63 -2.67 16.98 24.60
CA TYR A 63 -2.93 17.43 25.97
C TYR A 63 -4.40 17.83 26.19
N VAL A 64 -5.08 18.34 25.15
CA VAL A 64 -6.53 18.62 25.16
C VAL A 64 -7.34 17.36 25.48
N PHE A 65 -6.97 16.21 24.90
CA PHE A 65 -7.61 14.93 25.18
C PHE A 65 -7.38 14.49 26.64
N VAL A 66 -6.16 14.65 27.16
CA VAL A 66 -5.82 14.26 28.54
C VAL A 66 -6.63 15.05 29.56
N LEU A 67 -6.71 16.38 29.40
CA LEU A 67 -7.48 17.24 30.30
C LEU A 67 -8.98 16.91 30.25
N ASN A 68 -9.53 16.75 29.05
CA ASN A 68 -10.92 16.38 28.86
C ASN A 68 -11.24 15.00 29.41
N MET A 69 -10.36 14.00 29.27
CA MET A 69 -10.57 12.67 29.86
C MET A 69 -10.58 12.69 31.38
N VAL A 70 -9.66 13.44 32.01
CA VAL A 70 -9.64 13.61 33.47
C VAL A 70 -10.91 14.34 33.93
N GLY A 71 -11.35 15.36 33.18
CA GLY A 71 -12.63 16.05 33.38
C GLY A 71 -13.83 15.10 33.30
N VAL A 72 -14.00 14.39 32.20
CA VAL A 72 -15.11 13.44 32.00
C VAL A 72 -15.15 12.41 33.12
N HIS A 73 -14.02 11.82 33.49
CA HIS A 73 -13.96 10.88 34.61
C HIS A 73 -14.40 11.51 35.94
N ALA A 74 -13.90 12.71 36.25
CA ALA A 74 -14.27 13.44 37.44
C ALA A 74 -15.77 13.80 37.46
N GLY A 75 -16.35 14.15 36.31
CA GLY A 75 -17.77 14.40 36.12
C GLY A 75 -18.62 13.14 36.30
N VAL A 76 -18.22 11.99 35.75
CA VAL A 76 -18.94 10.72 35.96
C VAL A 76 -18.91 10.31 37.43
N LEU A 77 -17.76 10.45 38.12
CA LEU A 77 -17.69 10.17 39.56
C LEU A 77 -18.61 11.09 40.38
N LEU A 78 -18.70 12.36 40.01
CA LEU A 78 -19.62 13.33 40.61
C LEU A 78 -21.08 12.90 40.42
N LEU A 79 -21.47 12.48 39.21
CA LEU A 79 -22.83 12.01 38.89
C LEU A 79 -23.19 10.71 39.60
N LEU A 80 -22.22 9.81 39.79
CA LEU A 80 -22.41 8.56 40.53
C LEU A 80 -22.41 8.74 42.06
N GLY A 81 -22.18 9.96 42.56
CA GLY A 81 -22.11 10.27 43.99
C GLY A 81 -20.91 9.65 44.71
N ARG A 82 -19.85 9.23 43.98
CA ARG A 82 -18.72 8.48 44.56
C ARG A 82 -17.56 9.42 44.92
N SER A 83 -17.20 9.39 46.21
CA SER A 83 -16.14 10.14 46.90
C SER A 83 -16.11 11.66 46.68
N GLN A 84 -16.81 12.37 47.56
CA GLN A 84 -17.12 13.79 47.39
C GLN A 84 -16.02 14.78 47.85
N SER A 85 -15.12 14.41 48.77
CA SER A 85 -14.09 15.33 49.34
C SER A 85 -12.69 15.09 48.77
N SER A 86 -12.24 13.83 48.65
CA SER A 86 -10.90 13.54 48.13
C SER A 86 -10.79 13.81 46.62
N LEU A 87 -11.83 13.47 45.85
CA LEU A 87 -11.91 13.78 44.42
C LEU A 87 -11.82 15.28 44.18
N CYS A 88 -12.52 16.07 45.00
CA CYS A 88 -12.58 17.50 44.84
C CYS A 88 -11.22 18.17 45.08
N LYS A 89 -10.52 17.75 46.16
CA LYS A 89 -9.14 18.20 46.44
C LYS A 89 -8.17 17.77 45.33
N ALA A 90 -8.25 16.51 44.89
CA ALA A 90 -7.39 15.97 43.83
C ALA A 90 -7.61 16.71 42.50
N TYR A 91 -8.85 16.87 42.06
CA TYR A 91 -9.18 17.55 40.80
C TYR A 91 -8.79 19.04 40.83
N THR A 92 -9.04 19.73 41.94
CA THR A 92 -8.63 21.13 42.12
C THR A 92 -7.11 21.28 41.98
N LEU A 93 -6.36 20.42 42.66
CA LEU A 93 -4.90 20.45 42.63
C LEU A 93 -4.34 20.16 41.23
N PHE A 94 -4.90 19.14 40.55
CA PHE A 94 -4.56 18.79 39.18
C PHE A 94 -4.88 19.94 38.20
N TYR A 95 -6.09 20.51 38.27
CA TYR A 95 -6.55 21.52 37.33
C TYR A 95 -5.76 22.82 37.46
N VAL A 96 -5.51 23.29 38.69
CA VAL A 96 -4.74 24.54 38.91
C VAL A 96 -3.29 24.37 38.46
N ILE A 97 -2.59 23.33 38.92
CA ILE A 97 -1.17 23.12 38.57
C ILE A 97 -1.03 22.80 37.08
N GLY A 98 -1.90 21.93 36.55
CA GLY A 98 -1.84 21.51 35.16
C GLY A 98 -2.13 22.65 34.18
N THR A 99 -3.19 23.44 34.43
CA THR A 99 -3.57 24.55 33.54
C THR A 99 -2.55 25.68 33.61
N THR A 100 -2.10 26.06 34.82
CA THR A 100 -1.06 27.09 34.96
C THR A 100 0.26 26.67 34.32
N GLY A 101 0.67 25.41 34.48
CA GLY A 101 1.85 24.87 33.80
C GLY A 101 1.69 24.82 32.28
N ALA A 102 0.53 24.42 31.76
CA ALA A 102 0.28 24.40 30.31
C ALA A 102 0.32 25.81 29.69
N MET A 103 -0.15 26.83 30.42
CA MET A 103 -0.11 28.23 29.98
C MET A 103 1.31 28.80 29.86
N GLN A 104 2.30 28.19 30.53
CA GLN A 104 3.70 28.61 30.42
C GLN A 104 4.34 28.20 29.09
N VAL A 105 3.74 27.27 28.35
CA VAL A 105 4.23 26.86 27.04
C VAL A 105 3.83 27.95 26.02
N PRO A 106 4.79 28.64 25.36
CA PRO A 106 4.49 29.81 24.53
C PRO A 106 3.47 29.55 23.41
N ILE A 107 3.51 28.36 22.79
CA ILE A 107 2.60 28.00 21.70
C ILE A 107 1.15 27.75 22.19
N ILE A 108 0.98 27.43 23.48
CA ILE A 108 -0.33 27.22 24.11
C ILE A 108 -0.86 28.56 24.63
N GLY A 109 -0.03 29.33 25.34
CA GLY A 109 -0.39 30.62 25.92
C GLY A 109 -1.70 30.58 26.70
N TRP A 110 -2.64 31.46 26.36
CA TRP A 110 -3.95 31.58 27.02
C TRP A 110 -5.04 30.67 26.44
N THR A 111 -4.71 29.78 25.50
CA THR A 111 -5.67 28.88 24.84
C THR A 111 -6.50 28.06 25.83
N PRO A 112 -5.96 27.53 26.96
CA PRO A 112 -6.74 26.75 27.91
C PRO A 112 -7.95 27.45 28.55
N LEU A 113 -7.90 28.79 28.64
CA LEU A 113 -8.96 29.59 29.24
C LEU A 113 -9.89 30.23 28.20
N LYS A 114 -9.43 30.35 26.94
CA LYS A 114 -10.18 30.99 25.85
C LYS A 114 -10.82 30.02 24.85
N SER A 115 -10.28 28.81 24.73
CA SER A 115 -10.76 27.80 23.78
C SER A 115 -12.00 27.09 24.29
N SER A 116 -13.00 26.93 23.41
CA SER A 116 -14.20 26.13 23.69
C SER A 116 -13.89 24.63 23.92
N GLU A 117 -12.72 24.16 23.48
CA GLU A 117 -12.30 22.76 23.60
C GLU A 117 -11.99 22.33 25.05
N GLN A 118 -11.76 23.28 25.96
CA GLN A 118 -11.39 23.02 27.36
C GLN A 118 -12.42 23.54 28.38
N LEU A 119 -13.58 23.97 27.89
CA LEU A 119 -14.68 24.44 28.73
C LEU A 119 -15.29 23.36 29.62
N GLY A 120 -15.34 22.11 29.14
CA GLY A 120 -15.89 20.99 29.93
C GLY A 120 -15.17 20.79 31.27
N PRO A 121 -13.84 20.62 31.27
CA PRO A 121 -13.03 20.57 32.49
C PRO A 121 -13.19 21.80 33.39
N LEU A 122 -13.24 23.01 32.82
CA LEU A 122 -13.49 24.24 33.59
C LEU A 122 -14.88 24.21 34.26
N ALA A 123 -15.92 23.76 33.56
CA ALA A 123 -17.26 23.63 34.10
C ALA A 123 -17.31 22.62 35.27
N ILE A 124 -16.61 21.49 35.14
CA ILE A 124 -16.49 20.50 36.22
C ILE A 124 -15.72 21.07 37.41
N PHE A 125 -14.65 21.85 37.16
CA PHE A 125 -13.92 22.55 38.21
C PHE A 125 -14.82 23.49 38.99
N ALA A 126 -15.59 24.34 38.29
CA ALA A 126 -16.55 25.24 38.91
C ALA A 126 -17.63 24.49 39.70
N ALA A 127 -18.24 23.45 39.10
CA ALA A 127 -19.23 22.61 39.77
C ALA A 127 -18.69 21.97 41.06
N MET A 128 -17.43 21.53 41.05
CA MET A 128 -16.75 20.98 42.21
C MET A 128 -16.48 22.01 43.32
N GLN A 129 -16.06 23.24 42.97
CA GLN A 129 -15.91 24.31 43.97
C GLN A 129 -17.26 24.67 44.61
N LEU A 130 -18.30 24.80 43.79
CA LEU A 130 -19.65 25.09 44.26
C LEU A 130 -20.20 23.97 45.16
N ALA A 131 -19.96 22.71 44.82
CA ALA A 131 -20.34 21.57 45.66
C ALA A 131 -19.60 21.57 47.02
N GLN A 132 -18.32 21.99 47.08
CA GLN A 132 -17.60 22.13 48.34
C GLN A 132 -18.12 23.29 49.18
N LEU A 133 -18.34 24.45 48.57
CA LEU A 133 -18.89 25.63 49.24
C LEU A 133 -20.27 25.32 49.83
N TYR A 134 -21.12 24.61 49.09
CA TYR A 134 -22.41 24.16 49.57
C TYR A 134 -22.29 23.24 50.78
N ARG A 135 -21.41 22.22 50.76
CA ARG A 135 -21.23 21.35 51.94
C ARG A 135 -20.70 22.10 53.14
N ALA A 136 -19.77 23.03 52.94
CA ALA A 136 -19.26 23.88 54.02
C ALA A 136 -20.38 24.76 54.60
N TRP A 137 -21.23 25.36 53.75
CA TRP A 137 -22.38 26.15 54.18
C TRP A 137 -23.45 25.30 54.88
N ALA A 138 -23.85 24.17 54.29
CA ALA A 138 -24.85 23.25 54.85
C ALA A 138 -24.41 22.68 56.21
N SER A 139 -23.11 22.38 56.38
CA SER A 139 -22.57 21.93 57.67
C SER A 139 -22.61 22.99 58.78
N ARG A 140 -22.67 24.28 58.42
CA ARG A 140 -22.80 25.40 59.38
C ARG A 140 -24.26 25.75 59.68
N CYS A 141 -25.18 25.52 58.76
CA CYS A 141 -26.59 25.92 58.90
C CYS A 141 -27.51 24.80 59.43
N SER A 142 -27.15 23.52 59.32
CA SER A 142 -28.05 22.40 59.63
C SER A 142 -27.76 21.73 60.98
N SER A 143 -28.53 22.10 62.01
CA SER A 143 -28.73 21.31 63.25
C SER A 143 -29.86 20.28 63.13
N THR A 144 -30.52 20.14 61.98
CA THR A 144 -31.76 19.35 61.88
C THR A 144 -31.66 18.31 60.75
N GLN A 145 -31.81 17.05 61.12
CA GLN A 145 -31.84 15.89 60.22
C GLN A 145 -32.91 16.06 59.12
N GLY A 146 -32.49 16.23 57.87
CA GLY A 146 -33.38 16.42 56.72
C GLY A 146 -32.74 16.03 55.39
N LYS A 147 -32.62 14.72 55.19
CA LYS A 147 -32.47 13.88 53.97
C LYS A 147 -32.15 14.56 52.61
N ASP A 148 -31.07 14.06 51.99
CA ASP A 148 -30.65 13.93 50.57
C ASP A 148 -31.36 14.67 49.40
N GLY A 149 -32.64 15.05 49.49
CA GLY A 149 -33.37 15.73 48.41
C GLY A 149 -32.95 17.19 48.16
N SER A 150 -32.41 17.88 49.17
CA SER A 150 -31.96 19.29 49.06
C SER A 150 -30.63 19.46 48.32
N GLN A 151 -29.82 18.39 48.22
CA GLN A 151 -28.56 18.42 47.49
C GLN A 151 -28.77 18.44 45.97
N LEU A 152 -29.72 17.66 45.47
CA LEU A 152 -29.99 17.55 44.03
C LEU A 152 -30.60 18.85 43.47
N ALA A 153 -31.52 19.48 44.21
CA ALA A 153 -32.14 20.75 43.82
C ALA A 153 -31.11 21.90 43.78
N THR A 154 -30.18 21.96 44.73
CA THR A 154 -29.17 23.03 44.79
C THR A 154 -28.07 22.85 43.74
N VAL A 155 -27.66 21.60 43.45
CA VAL A 155 -26.76 21.29 42.32
C VAL A 155 -27.44 21.60 40.99
N ALA A 156 -28.75 21.35 40.85
CA ALA A 156 -29.50 21.73 39.66
C ALA A 156 -29.58 23.26 39.49
N ILE A 157 -29.77 24.02 40.57
CA ILE A 157 -29.80 25.50 40.54
C ILE A 157 -28.42 26.07 40.20
N LEU A 158 -27.35 25.59 40.84
CA LEU A 158 -25.98 26.02 40.54
C LEU A 158 -25.54 25.60 39.14
N GLY A 159 -25.97 24.42 38.68
CA GLY A 159 -25.82 23.98 37.30
C GLY A 159 -26.57 24.88 36.31
N ALA A 160 -27.79 25.32 36.65
CA ALA A 160 -28.56 26.27 35.85
C ALA A 160 -27.90 27.66 35.81
N VAL A 161 -27.31 28.14 36.92
CA VAL A 161 -26.55 29.40 36.97
C VAL A 161 -25.26 29.30 36.15
N ALA A 162 -24.53 28.19 36.23
CA ALA A 162 -23.35 27.96 35.39
C ALA A 162 -23.72 27.84 33.90
N ALA A 163 -24.82 27.15 33.57
CA ALA A 163 -25.33 27.05 32.21
C ALA A 163 -25.78 28.42 31.67
N LEU A 164 -26.42 29.25 32.52
CA LEU A 164 -26.80 30.62 32.18
C LEU A 164 -25.56 31.51 31.96
N ALA A 165 -24.53 31.40 32.80
CA ALA A 165 -23.27 32.12 32.63
C ALA A 165 -22.56 31.74 31.32
N VAL A 166 -22.54 30.46 30.96
CA VAL A 166 -22.03 29.99 29.66
C VAL A 166 -22.89 30.51 28.51
N ALA A 167 -24.22 30.45 28.63
CA ALA A 167 -25.15 30.93 27.61
C ALA A 167 -25.05 32.45 27.38
N VAL A 168 -24.67 33.24 28.39
CA VAL A 168 -24.43 34.69 28.28
C VAL A 168 -23.03 35.01 27.75
N LEU A 169 -22.01 34.22 28.09
CA LEU A 169 -20.63 34.46 27.65
C LEU A 169 -20.34 33.96 26.23
N VAL A 170 -21.02 32.91 25.75
CA VAL A 170 -20.83 32.39 24.38
C VAL A 170 -21.15 33.43 23.28
N PRO A 171 -22.27 34.19 23.34
CA PRO A 171 -22.56 35.26 22.38
C PRO A 171 -21.60 36.45 22.41
N SER A 172 -20.86 36.64 23.52
CA SER A 172 -19.94 37.79 23.68
C SER A 172 -18.64 37.67 22.86
N GLY A 173 -18.44 36.55 22.15
CA GLY A 173 -17.23 36.29 21.36
C GLY A 173 -15.98 36.03 22.20
N PHE A 174 -16.10 35.95 23.53
CA PHE A 174 -14.99 35.70 24.44
C PHE A 174 -14.41 34.28 24.28
N PHE A 175 -15.27 33.30 23.98
CA PHE A 175 -14.86 31.93 23.67
C PHE A 175 -14.69 31.73 22.17
N GLY A 176 -13.50 31.32 21.76
CA GLY A 176 -13.23 30.98 20.36
C GLY A 176 -14.02 29.73 19.94
N PRO A 177 -14.47 29.64 18.67
CA PRO A 177 -15.11 28.44 18.14
C PRO A 177 -14.15 27.23 18.22
N LEU A 178 -14.71 26.02 18.20
CA LEU A 178 -13.93 24.79 18.15
C LEU A 178 -12.98 24.82 16.94
N SER A 179 -11.74 24.38 17.10
CA SER A 179 -10.80 24.32 15.98
C SER A 179 -11.38 23.45 14.87
N VAL A 180 -11.16 23.83 13.60
CA VAL A 180 -11.63 23.08 12.42
C VAL A 180 -11.23 21.60 12.50
N ARG A 181 -10.01 21.32 13.01
CA ARG A 181 -9.49 19.95 13.19
C ARG A 181 -10.26 19.14 14.23
N VAL A 182 -10.74 19.78 15.30
CA VAL A 182 -11.50 19.12 16.38
C VAL A 182 -12.98 19.01 15.99
N SER A 183 -13.54 20.05 15.37
CA SER A 183 -14.90 20.03 14.81
C SER A 183 -15.09 18.89 13.81
N ALA A 184 -14.08 18.61 12.98
CA ALA A 184 -14.07 17.49 12.05
C ALA A 184 -14.18 16.10 12.71
N LEU A 185 -13.88 15.96 14.01
CA LEU A 185 -14.04 14.70 14.74
C LEU A 185 -15.48 14.42 15.17
N PHE A 186 -16.29 15.47 15.33
CA PHE A 186 -17.66 15.37 15.85
C PHE A 186 -18.72 15.41 14.76
N VAL A 187 -18.42 16.05 13.62
CA VAL A 187 -19.35 16.16 12.50
C VAL A 187 -18.93 15.18 11.41
N GLU A 188 -19.82 14.24 11.07
CA GLU A 188 -19.61 13.27 9.99
C GLU A 188 -19.80 13.97 8.65
N HIS A 189 -18.80 14.75 8.24
CA HIS A 189 -18.72 15.26 6.88
C HIS A 189 -17.74 14.38 6.12
N THR A 190 -18.24 13.77 5.05
CA THR A 190 -17.42 12.97 4.12
C THR A 190 -16.29 13.81 3.48
N ARG A 191 -16.30 15.14 3.63
CA ARG A 191 -15.23 16.11 3.34
C ARG A 191 -15.35 17.33 4.27
N THR A 192 -14.27 17.75 4.93
CA THR A 192 -14.27 18.87 5.90
C THR A 192 -14.45 20.25 5.27
N GLY A 193 -14.52 20.31 3.93
CA GLY A 193 -14.57 21.56 3.16
C GLY A 193 -13.19 22.17 2.89
N ASN A 194 -12.15 21.74 3.60
CA ASN A 194 -10.76 22.07 3.31
C ASN A 194 -10.02 20.86 2.68
N PRO A 195 -9.74 20.89 1.36
CA PRO A 195 -9.06 19.79 0.68
C PRO A 195 -7.67 19.46 1.23
N LEU A 196 -6.99 20.41 1.89
CA LEU A 196 -5.69 20.17 2.52
C LEU A 196 -5.81 19.18 3.68
N VAL A 197 -6.79 19.38 4.56
CA VAL A 197 -7.03 18.47 5.71
C VAL A 197 -7.50 17.11 5.22
N ASP A 198 -8.40 17.08 4.23
CA ASP A 198 -8.94 15.85 3.66
C ASP A 198 -7.88 15.04 2.88
N SER A 199 -6.81 15.69 2.39
CA SER A 199 -5.73 15.05 1.64
C SER A 199 -4.81 14.16 2.48
N VAL A 200 -4.75 14.39 3.80
CA VAL A 200 -3.86 13.64 4.68
C VAL A 200 -4.47 12.27 4.94
N ALA A 201 -3.81 11.22 4.46
CA ALA A 201 -4.28 9.83 4.58
C ALA A 201 -4.57 9.38 6.02
N GLU A 202 -3.95 10.03 7.01
CA GLU A 202 -4.16 9.76 8.44
C GLU A 202 -5.50 10.27 8.99
N HIS A 203 -6.12 11.25 8.32
CA HIS A 203 -7.41 11.83 8.71
C HIS A 203 -8.62 11.01 8.23
N GLN A 204 -8.38 9.99 7.40
CA GLN A 204 -9.41 9.07 6.94
C GLN A 204 -9.97 8.21 8.09
N PRO A 205 -11.24 7.76 8.00
CA PRO A 205 -11.83 6.91 9.01
C PRO A 205 -11.12 5.55 9.12
N GLY A 206 -11.20 4.95 10.31
CA GLY A 206 -10.61 3.65 10.60
C GLY A 206 -11.46 2.50 10.03
N SER A 207 -10.87 1.63 9.22
CA SER A 207 -11.52 0.38 8.79
C SER A 207 -11.40 -0.71 9.86
N SER A 208 -12.28 -1.72 9.83
CA SER A 208 -12.19 -2.91 10.69
C SER A 208 -10.81 -3.59 10.58
N ASP A 209 -10.28 -3.65 9.36
CA ASP A 209 -8.99 -4.27 9.05
C ASP A 209 -7.83 -3.50 9.70
N ALA A 210 -7.96 -2.19 9.89
CA ALA A 210 -6.97 -1.39 10.60
C ALA A 210 -6.89 -1.82 12.08
N TYR A 211 -8.03 -2.01 12.76
CA TYR A 211 -8.05 -2.47 14.16
C TYR A 211 -7.41 -3.84 14.31
N TRP A 212 -7.72 -4.78 13.43
CA TRP A 212 -7.07 -6.10 13.44
C TRP A 212 -5.56 -5.98 13.18
N THR A 213 -5.15 -5.14 12.22
CA THR A 213 -3.75 -4.95 11.87
C THR A 213 -2.93 -4.37 13.01
N TYR A 214 -3.48 -3.41 13.77
CA TYR A 214 -2.76 -2.69 14.82
C TYR A 214 -2.91 -3.29 16.23
N LEU A 215 -4.03 -3.94 16.54
CA LEU A 215 -4.28 -4.54 17.87
C LEU A 215 -4.11 -6.07 17.88
N GLY A 216 -4.19 -6.75 16.72
CA GLY A 216 -4.12 -8.21 16.64
C GLY A 216 -5.17 -8.88 17.54
N LYS A 217 -4.80 -10.00 18.19
CA LYS A 217 -5.71 -10.76 19.07
C LYS A 217 -6.30 -9.95 20.23
N VAL A 218 -5.64 -8.87 20.66
CA VAL A 218 -6.15 -7.97 21.70
C VAL A 218 -7.47 -7.32 21.28
N TYR A 219 -7.71 -7.14 19.98
CA TYR A 219 -9.00 -6.68 19.44
C TYR A 219 -10.19 -7.53 19.92
N TYR A 220 -10.04 -8.85 19.97
CA TYR A 220 -11.10 -9.77 20.42
C TYR A 220 -11.18 -9.91 21.94
N VAL A 221 -10.04 -9.79 22.64
CA VAL A 221 -9.97 -9.98 24.09
C VAL A 221 -10.37 -8.71 24.86
N ALA A 222 -10.09 -7.52 24.33
CA ALA A 222 -10.37 -6.26 25.02
C ALA A 222 -11.86 -6.06 25.35
N PRO A 223 -12.84 -6.37 24.47
CA PRO A 223 -14.26 -6.29 24.80
C PRO A 223 -14.66 -7.19 25.97
N ALA A 224 -14.02 -8.35 26.14
CA ALA A 224 -14.28 -9.24 27.28
C ALA A 224 -13.79 -8.67 28.62
N GLY A 225 -12.84 -7.74 28.60
CA GLY A 225 -12.34 -7.03 29.79
C GLY A 225 -13.37 -6.09 30.42
N LEU A 226 -14.29 -5.53 29.63
CA LEU A 226 -15.34 -4.65 30.13
C LEU A 226 -16.28 -5.37 31.11
N PRO A 227 -16.99 -6.45 30.74
CA PRO A 227 -17.82 -7.19 31.70
C PRO A 227 -16.99 -7.77 32.84
N ALA A 228 -15.74 -8.17 32.58
CA ALA A 228 -14.84 -8.70 33.62
C ALA A 228 -14.55 -7.67 34.74
N LEU A 229 -14.49 -6.36 34.43
CA LEU A 229 -14.40 -5.30 35.44
C LEU A 229 -15.63 -5.23 36.36
N PHE A 230 -16.83 -5.46 35.81
CA PHE A 230 -18.08 -5.44 36.58
C PHE A 230 -18.31 -6.75 37.36
N LEU A 231 -17.80 -7.88 36.87
CA LEU A 231 -17.99 -9.22 37.44
C LEU A 231 -17.01 -9.57 38.57
N ARG A 232 -16.04 -8.71 38.87
CA ARG A 232 -15.08 -8.95 39.96
C ARG A 232 -15.83 -8.99 41.32
N LYS A 233 -15.93 -10.19 41.89
CA LYS A 233 -16.75 -10.49 43.09
C LYS A 233 -16.58 -9.49 44.23
N GLY A 234 -17.72 -8.97 44.73
CA GLY A 234 -17.85 -8.35 46.06
C GLY A 234 -17.45 -6.88 46.22
N ARG A 235 -16.89 -6.25 45.19
CA ARG A 235 -16.68 -4.79 45.14
C ARG A 235 -17.12 -4.32 43.76
N GLY A 236 -18.15 -3.48 43.68
CA GLY A 236 -18.53 -2.85 42.42
C GLY A 236 -17.34 -2.13 41.77
N VAL A 237 -17.48 -1.68 40.52
CA VAL A 237 -16.39 -1.05 39.77
C VAL A 237 -15.70 0.02 40.62
N SER A 238 -14.41 -0.16 40.90
CA SER A 238 -13.61 0.81 41.64
C SER A 238 -13.54 2.14 40.88
N ASP A 239 -13.37 3.25 41.58
CA ASP A 239 -13.26 4.59 40.95
C ASP A 239 -12.18 4.61 39.86
N SER A 240 -10.99 4.03 40.11
CA SER A 240 -9.94 3.90 39.09
C SER A 240 -10.30 2.97 37.92
N GLY A 241 -11.19 2.00 38.12
CA GLY A 241 -11.67 1.08 37.08
C GLY A 241 -12.67 1.77 36.14
N LEU A 242 -13.44 2.71 36.66
CA LEU A 242 -14.34 3.54 35.87
C LEU A 242 -13.58 4.45 34.90
N PHE A 243 -12.40 4.95 35.30
CA PHE A 243 -11.51 5.68 34.40
C PHE A 243 -11.17 4.88 33.13
N LEU A 244 -10.88 3.58 33.28
CA LEU A 244 -10.56 2.71 32.14
C LEU A 244 -11.76 2.53 31.20
N VAL A 245 -12.99 2.50 31.74
CA VAL A 245 -14.23 2.43 30.95
C VAL A 245 -14.44 3.73 30.17
N CYS A 246 -14.30 4.89 30.82
CA CYS A 246 -14.39 6.20 30.15
C CYS A 246 -13.32 6.34 29.06
N LEU A 247 -12.08 5.95 29.37
CA LEU A 247 -10.96 6.00 28.43
C LEU A 247 -11.20 5.08 27.22
N ALA A 248 -11.71 3.87 27.45
CA ALA A 248 -12.06 2.96 26.35
C ALA A 248 -13.16 3.55 25.46
N GLY A 249 -14.27 4.02 26.05
CA GLY A 249 -15.37 4.61 25.30
C GLY A 249 -14.92 5.78 24.42
N ALA A 250 -14.14 6.71 24.99
CA ALA A 250 -13.64 7.86 24.24
C ALA A 250 -12.59 7.47 23.18
N ALA A 251 -11.60 6.66 23.53
CA ALA A 251 -10.53 6.30 22.60
C ALA A 251 -11.05 5.52 21.38
N TYR A 252 -11.94 4.55 21.59
CA TYR A 252 -12.57 3.80 20.49
C TYR A 252 -13.50 4.68 19.64
N PHE A 253 -14.23 5.62 20.25
CA PHE A 253 -15.05 6.56 19.49
C PHE A 253 -14.21 7.43 18.55
N PHE A 254 -13.15 8.05 19.07
CA PHE A 254 -12.30 8.92 18.27
C PHE A 254 -11.47 8.17 17.22
N SER A 255 -11.04 6.93 17.49
CA SER A 255 -10.32 6.13 16.51
C SER A 255 -11.18 5.65 15.36
N LEU A 256 -12.50 5.54 15.53
CA LEU A 256 -13.42 5.19 14.44
C LEU A 256 -13.53 6.35 13.44
N LYS A 257 -13.52 7.59 13.94
CA LYS A 257 -13.61 8.79 13.11
C LYS A 257 -12.29 9.15 12.43
N MET A 258 -11.14 8.85 13.05
CA MET A 258 -9.83 9.18 12.50
C MET A 258 -8.80 8.06 12.73
N ARG A 259 -8.21 7.55 11.64
CA ARG A 259 -7.21 6.46 11.68
C ARG A 259 -5.99 6.83 12.51
N ARG A 260 -5.52 8.08 12.47
CA ARG A 260 -4.38 8.55 13.28
C ARG A 260 -4.55 8.26 14.77
N LEU A 261 -5.79 8.34 15.28
CA LEU A 261 -6.10 8.20 16.70
C LEU A 261 -6.16 6.75 17.18
N ILE A 262 -5.91 5.76 16.31
CA ILE A 262 -5.81 4.35 16.72
C ILE A 262 -4.73 4.11 17.77
N ILE A 263 -3.70 4.95 17.83
CA ILE A 263 -2.67 4.91 18.88
C ILE A 263 -3.27 5.06 20.29
N LEU A 264 -4.32 5.86 20.44
CA LEU A 264 -5.00 6.07 21.73
C LEU A 264 -5.73 4.82 22.21
N THR A 265 -6.14 3.94 21.30
CA THR A 265 -6.83 2.67 21.66
C THR A 265 -5.88 1.64 22.27
N ALA A 266 -4.58 1.75 22.02
CA ALA A 266 -3.59 0.80 22.53
C ALA A 266 -3.60 0.73 24.07
N LEU A 267 -3.78 1.88 24.74
CA LEU A 267 -3.84 1.98 26.21
C LEU A 267 -5.05 1.24 26.82
N PRO A 268 -6.30 1.61 26.50
CA PRO A 268 -7.45 0.94 27.05
C PRO A 268 -7.57 -0.51 26.57
N ALA A 269 -7.19 -0.82 25.32
CA ALA A 269 -7.22 -2.20 24.81
C ALA A 269 -6.26 -3.11 25.58
N ALA A 270 -5.02 -2.67 25.81
CA ALA A 270 -4.06 -3.40 26.62
C ALA A 270 -4.52 -3.53 28.09
N GLY A 271 -5.09 -2.46 28.66
CA GLY A 271 -5.62 -2.47 30.02
C GLY A 271 -6.77 -3.46 30.20
N LEU A 272 -7.77 -3.42 29.31
CA LEU A 272 -8.93 -4.30 29.34
C LEU A 272 -8.57 -5.76 29.07
N ALA A 273 -7.72 -6.02 28.08
CA ALA A 273 -7.22 -7.36 27.83
C ALA A 273 -6.39 -7.90 29.01
N GLY A 274 -5.61 -7.03 29.66
CA GLY A 274 -4.89 -7.36 30.89
C GLY A 274 -5.83 -7.71 32.05
N VAL A 275 -6.96 -7.01 32.19
CA VAL A 275 -7.98 -7.34 33.20
C VAL A 275 -8.66 -8.68 32.88
N ALA A 276 -9.04 -8.93 31.63
CA ALA A 276 -9.64 -10.20 31.21
C ALA A 276 -8.67 -11.38 31.45
N ALA A 277 -7.43 -11.24 30.97
CA ALA A 277 -6.39 -12.25 31.14
C ALA A 277 -6.02 -12.44 32.62
N GLY A 278 -5.94 -11.36 33.40
CA GLY A 278 -5.64 -11.41 34.83
C GLY A 278 -6.73 -12.12 35.63
N LEU A 279 -8.01 -11.86 35.33
CA LEU A 279 -9.14 -12.56 35.96
C LEU A 279 -9.18 -14.03 35.55
N ALA A 280 -8.92 -14.34 34.27
CA ALA A 280 -8.79 -15.72 33.82
C ALA A 280 -7.64 -16.44 34.55
N PHE A 281 -6.48 -15.80 34.68
CA PHE A 281 -5.33 -16.36 35.40
C PHE A 281 -5.62 -16.54 36.90
N GLU A 282 -6.29 -15.57 37.53
CA GLU A 282 -6.68 -15.66 38.94
C GLU A 282 -7.63 -16.85 39.18
N TRP A 283 -8.63 -17.03 38.31
CA TRP A 283 -9.58 -18.14 38.41
C TRP A 283 -8.92 -19.49 38.12
N VAL A 284 -8.14 -19.58 37.05
CA VAL A 284 -7.61 -20.85 36.53
C VAL A 284 -6.39 -21.33 37.30
N VAL A 285 -5.50 -20.42 37.73
CA VAL A 285 -4.18 -20.77 38.27
C VAL A 285 -4.05 -20.40 39.75
N LEU A 286 -4.27 -19.14 40.11
CA LEU A 286 -4.01 -18.68 41.50
C LEU A 286 -5.04 -19.21 42.50
N SER A 287 -6.32 -19.20 42.16
CA SER A 287 -7.39 -19.65 43.06
C SER A 287 -7.31 -21.14 43.44
N PRO A 288 -6.94 -22.07 42.53
CA PRO A 288 -6.63 -23.43 42.96
C PRO A 288 -5.32 -23.51 43.76
N ILE A 289 -4.25 -22.84 43.34
CA ILE A 289 -2.94 -22.94 44.01
C ILE A 289 -2.96 -22.38 45.45
N GLN A 290 -3.49 -21.16 45.65
CA GLN A 290 -3.58 -20.54 46.99
C GLN A 290 -4.43 -21.39 47.95
N ARG A 291 -5.52 -22.00 47.47
CA ARG A 291 -6.38 -22.88 48.29
C ARG A 291 -5.80 -24.28 48.50
N THR A 292 -4.70 -24.61 47.82
CA THR A 292 -3.99 -25.89 47.98
C THR A 292 -2.75 -25.73 48.87
N LEU A 293 -2.04 -24.61 48.77
CA LEU A 293 -0.82 -24.31 49.56
C LEU A 293 -1.12 -23.68 50.93
N CYS A 294 -2.17 -22.88 51.07
CA CYS A 294 -2.56 -22.32 52.36
C CYS A 294 -3.65 -23.19 53.01
N SER A 295 -3.33 -23.79 54.16
CA SER A 295 -4.35 -24.21 55.13
C SER A 295 -5.13 -22.96 55.58
N PRO A 296 -6.46 -23.01 55.76
CA PRO A 296 -7.23 -21.84 56.15
C PRO A 296 -6.82 -21.41 57.56
N SER A 297 -5.96 -20.40 57.67
CA SER A 297 -5.80 -19.64 58.91
C SER A 297 -7.00 -18.72 59.07
N SER A 298 -7.86 -19.10 60.03
CA SER A 298 -8.79 -18.27 60.79
C SER A 298 -9.49 -17.14 60.03
N LEU A 299 -10.70 -17.39 59.54
CA LEU A 299 -11.91 -16.57 59.79
C LEU A 299 -13.07 -17.03 58.88
N GLU A 300 -14.09 -17.58 59.54
CA GLU A 300 -15.48 -17.79 59.09
C GLU A 300 -15.75 -18.74 57.91
N MET A 301 -15.80 -20.02 58.29
CA MET A 301 -16.45 -21.10 57.57
C MET A 301 -17.98 -20.97 57.66
N ARG A 302 -18.70 -20.88 56.51
CA ARG A 302 -20.16 -21.06 56.50
C ARG A 302 -20.83 -21.63 55.25
N SER A 303 -20.14 -22.26 54.30
CA SER A 303 -20.87 -22.99 53.24
C SER A 303 -20.35 -24.41 52.99
N LYS A 304 -21.28 -25.37 52.98
CA LYS A 304 -21.06 -26.78 52.56
C LYS A 304 -20.43 -26.87 51.16
N ALA A 305 -20.64 -25.86 50.32
CA ALA A 305 -20.04 -25.76 48.99
C ALA A 305 -18.50 -25.65 49.03
N VAL A 306 -17.92 -24.94 50.02
CA VAL A 306 -16.45 -24.80 50.15
C VAL A 306 -15.79 -26.11 50.59
N ALA A 307 -16.47 -26.89 51.43
CA ALA A 307 -16.01 -28.22 51.85
C ALA A 307 -16.03 -29.23 50.69
N ALA A 308 -17.10 -29.25 49.89
CA ALA A 308 -17.18 -30.08 48.68
C ALA A 308 -16.11 -29.70 47.63
N PHE A 309 -15.81 -28.40 47.51
CA PHE A 309 -14.82 -27.87 46.56
C PHE A 309 -13.36 -28.23 46.90
N ASN A 310 -13.07 -28.60 48.15
CA ASN A 310 -11.73 -28.92 48.64
C ASN A 310 -11.45 -30.43 48.77
N THR A 311 -12.34 -31.27 48.25
CA THR A 311 -12.08 -32.72 48.13
C THR A 311 -10.90 -33.00 47.18
N PRO A 312 -10.10 -34.06 47.43
CA PRO A 312 -8.90 -34.37 46.64
C PRO A 312 -9.21 -34.58 45.14
N LEU A 313 -10.36 -35.18 44.83
CA LEU A 313 -10.85 -35.36 43.46
C LEU A 313 -11.11 -34.03 42.73
N VAL A 314 -11.78 -33.08 43.37
CA VAL A 314 -12.07 -31.75 42.80
C VAL A 314 -10.79 -30.90 42.69
N ARG A 315 -9.78 -31.14 43.54
CA ARG A 315 -8.45 -30.51 43.40
C ARG A 315 -7.71 -31.02 42.18
N ILE A 316 -7.67 -32.35 41.98
CA ILE A 316 -7.04 -32.96 40.79
C ILE A 316 -7.75 -32.50 39.51
N ALA A 317 -9.10 -32.51 39.49
CA ALA A 317 -9.87 -32.04 38.34
C ALA A 317 -9.59 -30.57 37.99
N ARG A 318 -9.40 -29.70 39.00
CA ARG A 318 -9.03 -28.29 38.78
C ARG A 318 -7.61 -28.12 38.27
N LEU A 319 -6.64 -28.88 38.78
CA LEU A 319 -5.26 -28.86 38.28
C LEU A 319 -5.20 -29.38 36.84
N LEU A 320 -5.97 -30.42 36.50
CA LEU A 320 -6.10 -30.91 35.13
C LEU A 320 -6.76 -29.88 34.21
N LEU A 321 -7.83 -29.21 34.65
CA LEU A 321 -8.46 -28.13 33.89
C LEU A 321 -7.50 -26.94 33.69
N ALA A 322 -6.73 -26.58 34.72
CA ALA A 322 -5.72 -25.53 34.63
C ALA A 322 -4.59 -25.90 33.66
N ALA A 323 -4.12 -27.14 33.69
CA ALA A 323 -3.12 -27.66 32.75
C ALA A 323 -3.66 -27.68 31.30
N LEU A 324 -4.91 -28.11 31.10
CA LEU A 324 -5.57 -28.09 29.80
C LEU A 324 -5.73 -26.66 29.26
N LEU A 325 -6.17 -25.72 30.10
CA LEU A 325 -6.28 -24.31 29.72
C LEU A 325 -4.91 -23.69 29.43
N ALA A 326 -3.88 -24.04 30.20
CA ALA A 326 -2.51 -23.61 29.92
C ALA A 326 -2.01 -24.14 28.56
N GLN A 327 -2.34 -25.40 28.20
CA GLN A 327 -2.02 -25.96 26.88
C GLN A 327 -2.69 -25.21 25.73
N VAL A 328 -3.87 -24.59 25.94
CA VAL A 328 -4.55 -23.78 24.92
C VAL A 328 -4.03 -22.33 24.90
N VAL A 329 -3.80 -21.73 26.06
CA VAL A 329 -3.45 -20.30 26.17
C VAL A 329 -1.99 -20.01 25.80
N LEU A 330 -1.05 -20.90 26.13
CA LEU A 330 0.38 -20.68 25.84
C LEU A 330 0.68 -20.60 24.33
N PRO A 331 0.15 -21.49 23.46
CA PRO A 331 0.27 -21.33 22.01
C PRO A 331 -0.35 -20.03 21.50
N GLU A 332 -1.48 -19.60 22.07
CA GLU A 332 -2.15 -18.36 21.67
C GLU A 332 -1.29 -17.12 21.96
N ILE A 333 -0.61 -17.09 23.11
CA ILE A 333 0.35 -16.04 23.49
C ILE A 333 1.56 -16.06 22.54
N LYS A 334 2.11 -17.24 22.25
CA LYS A 334 3.23 -17.38 21.30
C LYS A 334 2.84 -16.87 19.91
N ALA A 335 1.68 -17.27 19.40
CA ALA A 335 1.17 -16.80 18.12
C ALA A 335 0.88 -15.28 18.12
N PHE A 336 0.46 -14.70 19.24
CA PHE A 336 0.32 -13.24 19.36
C PHE A 336 1.67 -12.52 19.31
N TYR A 337 2.69 -13.07 19.98
CA TYR A 337 4.05 -12.55 19.92
C TYR A 337 4.60 -12.62 18.50
N GLU A 338 4.49 -13.77 17.84
CA GLU A 338 4.92 -13.97 16.45
C GLU A 338 4.18 -13.02 15.49
N PHE A 339 2.88 -12.79 15.70
CA PHE A 339 2.13 -11.78 14.94
C PHE A 339 2.71 -10.38 15.12
N CYS A 340 2.95 -9.94 16.35
CA CYS A 340 3.47 -8.61 16.64
C CYS A 340 4.90 -8.43 16.10
N ASP A 341 5.75 -9.44 16.28
CA ASP A 341 7.13 -9.47 15.80
C ASP A 341 7.18 -9.46 14.27
N ASN A 342 6.36 -10.25 13.59
CA ASN A 342 6.24 -10.22 12.13
C ASN A 342 5.75 -8.86 11.63
N LYS A 343 4.76 -8.23 12.28
CA LYS A 343 4.31 -6.88 11.93
C LYS A 343 5.40 -5.83 12.15
N ALA A 344 6.14 -5.92 13.25
CA ALA A 344 7.27 -5.03 13.50
C ALA A 344 8.32 -5.17 12.38
N ARG A 345 8.76 -6.40 12.07
CA ARG A 345 9.78 -6.67 11.04
C ARG A 345 9.36 -6.32 9.63
N TYR A 346 8.15 -6.71 9.20
CA TYR A 346 7.73 -6.67 7.80
C TYR A 346 6.77 -5.53 7.45
N SER A 347 6.24 -4.78 8.43
CA SER A 347 5.34 -3.67 8.14
C SER A 347 5.79 -2.34 8.74
N LEU A 348 6.35 -2.33 9.94
CA LEU A 348 6.69 -1.09 10.64
C LEU A 348 8.15 -0.67 10.46
N SER A 349 9.09 -1.62 10.39
CA SER A 349 10.53 -1.34 10.29
C SER A 349 11.00 -1.12 8.84
N HIS A 350 10.40 -0.16 8.14
CA HIS A 350 10.78 0.20 6.77
C HIS A 350 11.20 1.67 6.68
N PRO A 351 12.47 1.97 6.35
CA PRO A 351 12.90 3.35 6.16
C PRO A 351 12.13 4.00 5.01
N GLN A 352 11.79 5.28 5.18
CA GLN A 352 11.02 6.04 4.17
C GLN A 352 11.93 6.80 3.19
N ILE A 353 13.22 6.98 3.51
CA ILE A 353 14.21 7.65 2.66
C ILE A 353 15.02 6.64 1.84
N MET A 354 15.43 5.52 2.45
CA MET A 354 16.14 4.44 1.77
C MET A 354 15.14 3.31 1.54
N LEU A 355 14.86 2.96 0.29
CA LEU A 355 13.88 1.93 -0.04
C LEU A 355 14.58 0.61 -0.32
N LYS A 356 14.04 -0.50 0.19
CA LYS A 356 14.51 -1.84 -0.17
C LYS A 356 13.87 -2.27 -1.48
N ALA A 357 14.68 -2.56 -2.49
CA ALA A 357 14.22 -3.10 -3.76
C ALA A 357 13.88 -4.60 -3.65
N ASN A 358 13.03 -5.09 -4.56
CA ASN A 358 12.60 -6.50 -4.59
C ASN A 358 13.76 -7.48 -4.81
N ASN A 359 14.85 -7.05 -5.46
CA ASN A 359 16.06 -7.84 -5.65
C ASN A 359 17.00 -7.84 -4.42
N GLY A 360 16.58 -7.23 -3.30
CA GLY A 360 17.38 -7.10 -2.09
C GLY A 360 18.35 -5.91 -2.09
N GLY A 361 18.49 -5.19 -3.20
CA GLY A 361 19.28 -3.96 -3.27
C GLY A 361 18.64 -2.81 -2.50
N ILE A 362 19.43 -1.79 -2.15
CA ILE A 362 18.94 -0.58 -1.50
C ILE A 362 18.88 0.54 -2.54
N ILE A 363 17.71 1.17 -2.67
CA ILE A 363 17.47 2.36 -3.48
C ILE A 363 17.63 3.56 -2.56
N ASP A 364 18.63 4.39 -2.85
CA ASP A 364 19.04 5.52 -2.02
C ASP A 364 18.92 6.88 -2.76
N ASP A 365 18.17 6.90 -3.85
CA ASP A 365 18.01 8.05 -4.74
C ASP A 365 17.58 9.34 -4.03
N TYR A 366 16.72 9.26 -3.01
CA TYR A 366 16.23 10.44 -2.29
C TYR A 366 17.34 11.12 -1.49
N ARG A 367 18.14 10.34 -0.75
CA ARG A 367 19.26 10.87 0.02
C ARG A 367 20.34 11.43 -0.90
N GLU A 368 20.67 10.71 -1.97
CA GLU A 368 21.65 11.14 -2.96
C GLU A 368 21.25 12.49 -3.58
N ALA A 369 19.98 12.66 -3.95
CA ALA A 369 19.46 13.91 -4.48
C ALA A 369 19.55 15.07 -3.48
N TYR A 370 19.25 14.82 -2.20
CA TYR A 370 19.38 15.84 -1.15
C TYR A 370 20.83 16.23 -0.88
N TRP A 371 21.78 15.28 -0.93
CA TRP A 371 23.20 15.59 -0.84
C TRP A 371 23.70 16.35 -2.06
N TRP A 372 23.22 16.00 -3.26
CA TRP A 372 23.54 16.75 -4.45
C TRP A 372 23.11 18.22 -4.31
N LEU A 373 21.89 18.49 -3.81
CA LEU A 373 21.44 19.86 -3.52
C LEU A 373 22.37 20.56 -2.53
N ARG A 374 22.77 19.89 -1.45
CA ARG A 374 23.64 20.46 -0.42
C ARG A 374 25.02 20.81 -0.95
N ASP A 375 25.56 20.00 -1.84
CA ASP A 375 26.98 20.08 -2.22
C ASP A 375 27.16 20.85 -3.55
N ASN A 376 26.11 21.02 -4.37
CA ASN A 376 26.19 21.60 -5.71
C ASN A 376 25.34 22.87 -5.93
N THR A 377 24.63 23.37 -4.92
CA THR A 377 23.86 24.62 -5.02
C THR A 377 24.38 25.67 -4.02
N PRO A 378 24.23 26.98 -4.28
CA PRO A 378 24.50 28.03 -3.28
C PRO A 378 23.71 27.83 -1.99
N GLU A 379 24.26 28.23 -0.83
CA GLU A 379 23.60 28.05 0.48
C GLU A 379 22.27 28.81 0.60
N ASP A 380 22.14 29.94 -0.08
CA ASP A 380 20.94 30.77 -0.11
C ASP A 380 19.89 30.31 -1.14
N SER A 381 20.13 29.18 -1.83
CA SER A 381 19.20 28.65 -2.83
C SER A 381 17.85 28.30 -2.23
N ARG A 382 16.78 28.71 -2.92
CA ARG A 382 15.40 28.44 -2.55
C ARG A 382 14.86 27.28 -3.36
N ILE A 383 14.46 26.21 -2.67
CA ILE A 383 14.00 24.96 -3.26
C ILE A 383 12.49 24.86 -3.13
N MET A 384 11.80 24.80 -4.27
CA MET A 384 10.38 24.50 -4.35
C MET A 384 10.18 22.98 -4.47
N ALA A 385 9.38 22.43 -3.57
CA ALA A 385 8.94 21.05 -3.59
C ALA A 385 7.54 20.97 -2.96
N TRP A 386 6.86 19.84 -3.12
CA TRP A 386 5.62 19.62 -2.37
C TRP A 386 5.88 19.63 -0.86
N TRP A 387 4.90 20.09 -0.09
CA TRP A 387 5.06 20.39 1.36
C TRP A 387 5.50 19.17 2.19
N ASP A 388 5.16 17.95 1.76
CA ASP A 388 5.60 16.69 2.37
C ASP A 388 7.12 16.62 2.60
N TYR A 389 7.92 17.25 1.72
CA TYR A 389 9.37 17.09 1.69
C TYR A 389 10.13 18.25 2.34
N GLY A 390 9.45 19.30 2.79
CA GLY A 390 10.10 20.52 3.31
C GLY A 390 11.07 20.24 4.45
N TYR A 391 10.66 19.48 5.48
CA TYR A 391 11.57 19.14 6.58
C TYR A 391 12.78 18.31 6.13
N GLN A 392 12.62 17.45 5.11
CA GLN A 392 13.73 16.65 4.60
C GLN A 392 14.75 17.52 3.86
N ILE A 393 14.30 18.47 3.06
CA ILE A 393 15.18 19.40 2.34
C ILE A 393 15.89 20.32 3.34
N ALA A 394 15.16 20.90 4.30
CA ALA A 394 15.77 21.77 5.31
C ALA A 394 16.78 21.01 6.20
N GLY A 395 16.46 19.78 6.62
CA GLY A 395 17.32 18.99 7.51
C GLY A 395 18.51 18.32 6.81
N ILE A 396 18.30 17.70 5.65
CA ILE A 396 19.31 16.89 4.95
C ILE A 396 20.07 17.75 3.93
N ALA A 397 19.34 18.45 3.06
CA ALA A 397 19.95 19.28 2.02
C ALA A 397 20.47 20.62 2.55
N LYS A 398 20.03 21.05 3.74
CA LYS A 398 20.41 22.34 4.37
C LYS A 398 20.21 23.51 3.41
N ARG A 399 19.04 23.58 2.78
CA ARG A 399 18.63 24.65 1.87
C ARG A 399 17.30 25.24 2.29
N THR A 400 17.04 26.46 1.83
CA THR A 400 15.78 27.16 2.09
C THR A 400 14.64 26.45 1.36
N THR A 401 13.61 26.05 2.10
CA THR A 401 12.41 25.43 1.53
C THR A 401 11.28 26.43 1.46
N ILE A 402 10.51 26.35 0.38
CA ILE A 402 9.35 27.23 0.20
C ILE A 402 8.18 26.82 1.10
N ALA A 403 7.85 25.51 1.15
CA ALA A 403 6.78 24.98 2.00
C ALA A 403 7.26 23.80 2.85
N ASP A 404 6.56 23.57 3.97
CA ASP A 404 6.88 22.52 4.95
C ASP A 404 5.66 21.73 5.44
N GLY A 405 5.94 20.69 6.22
CA GLY A 405 4.93 19.80 6.78
C GLY A 405 4.08 20.40 7.91
N ASN A 406 4.34 21.64 8.37
CA ASN A 406 3.50 22.28 9.38
C ASN A 406 2.17 22.75 8.77
N THR A 407 2.21 23.18 7.51
CA THR A 407 1.02 23.54 6.71
C THR A 407 0.11 24.61 7.32
N TRP A 408 0.69 25.60 8.00
CA TRP A 408 -0.05 26.63 8.72
C TRP A 408 -0.63 27.72 7.79
N ASN A 409 -0.02 27.97 6.63
CA ASN A 409 -0.50 28.90 5.61
C ASN A 409 -1.09 28.14 4.41
N HIS A 410 -2.42 28.07 4.36
CA HIS A 410 -3.15 27.35 3.32
C HIS A 410 -2.98 27.99 1.93
N GLU A 411 -3.01 29.32 1.86
CA GLU A 411 -2.85 30.07 0.60
C GLU A 411 -1.48 29.82 -0.04
N HIS A 412 -0.45 29.70 0.80
CA HIS A 412 0.90 29.37 0.34
C HIS A 412 0.98 27.99 -0.31
N ILE A 413 0.38 26.99 0.32
CA ILE A 413 0.36 25.64 -0.26
C ILE A 413 -0.50 25.60 -1.53
N ALA A 414 -1.61 26.33 -1.54
CA ALA A 414 -2.45 26.48 -2.72
C ALA A 414 -1.70 27.13 -3.89
N LEU A 415 -0.82 28.11 -3.61
CA LEU A 415 0.04 28.71 -4.64
C LEU A 415 1.04 27.72 -5.21
N LEU A 416 1.64 26.86 -4.38
CA LEU A 416 2.53 25.80 -4.85
C LEU A 416 1.75 24.77 -5.68
N GLY A 417 0.55 24.40 -5.23
CA GLY A 417 -0.37 23.56 -5.98
C GLY A 417 -0.66 24.15 -7.34
N LEU A 418 -1.06 25.44 -7.39
CA LEU A 418 -1.35 26.18 -8.61
C LEU A 418 -0.16 26.16 -9.56
N CYS A 419 1.05 26.42 -9.06
CA CYS A 419 2.26 26.40 -9.87
C CYS A 419 2.56 25.01 -10.45
N LEU A 420 2.40 23.93 -9.67
CA LEU A 420 2.69 22.57 -10.12
C LEU A 420 1.63 22.01 -11.09
N SER A 421 0.36 22.39 -10.93
CA SER A 421 -0.76 21.92 -11.77
C SER A 421 -1.04 22.82 -12.97
N SER A 422 -0.45 24.02 -13.06
CA SER A 422 -0.61 24.93 -14.19
C SER A 422 0.28 24.57 -15.39
N PRO A 423 -0.06 25.06 -16.61
CA PRO A 423 0.79 24.90 -17.77
C PRO A 423 2.23 25.40 -17.55
N VAL A 424 3.20 24.77 -18.20
CA VAL A 424 4.65 25.03 -18.02
C VAL A 424 5.02 26.52 -18.05
N GLN A 425 4.45 27.30 -18.97
CA GLN A 425 4.72 28.74 -19.08
C GLN A 425 4.17 29.55 -17.89
N ASP A 426 2.94 29.27 -17.47
CA ASP A 426 2.31 29.95 -16.33
C ASP A 426 3.04 29.58 -15.02
N ALA A 427 3.37 28.30 -14.89
CA ALA A 427 4.14 27.78 -13.78
C ALA A 427 5.52 28.46 -13.68
N HIS A 428 6.21 28.67 -14.81
CA HIS A 428 7.47 29.42 -14.84
C HIS A 428 7.30 30.87 -14.38
N THR A 429 6.22 31.52 -14.81
CA THR A 429 5.89 32.91 -14.45
C THR A 429 5.72 33.07 -12.93
N ILE A 430 5.18 32.06 -12.25
CA ILE A 430 5.07 32.04 -10.79
C ILE A 430 6.41 31.64 -10.15
N ALA A 431 7.00 30.52 -10.60
CA ALA A 431 8.19 29.92 -10.02
C ALA A 431 9.40 30.86 -10.01
N ARG A 432 9.59 31.69 -11.05
CA ARG A 432 10.70 32.66 -11.16
C ARG A 432 10.75 33.68 -10.02
N HIS A 433 9.64 33.94 -9.33
CA HIS A 433 9.59 34.84 -8.18
C HIS A 433 9.79 34.10 -6.84
N LEU A 434 9.50 32.80 -6.81
CA LEU A 434 9.52 31.99 -5.59
C LEU A 434 10.84 31.25 -5.38
N ALA A 435 11.36 30.57 -6.40
CA ALA A 435 12.38 29.54 -6.24
C ALA A 435 13.45 29.54 -7.32
N ASP A 436 14.62 29.02 -6.95
CA ASP A 436 15.78 28.86 -7.84
C ASP A 436 15.84 27.43 -8.42
N TYR A 437 15.37 26.45 -7.65
CA TYR A 437 15.29 25.04 -8.06
C TYR A 437 13.94 24.44 -7.70
N ILE A 438 13.50 23.46 -8.50
CA ILE A 438 12.31 22.65 -8.25
C ILE A 438 12.73 21.19 -8.10
N LEU A 439 12.28 20.54 -7.04
CA LEU A 439 12.50 19.12 -6.77
C LEU A 439 11.17 18.36 -6.87
N VAL A 440 11.16 17.29 -7.67
CA VAL A 440 10.00 16.42 -7.88
C VAL A 440 10.38 14.97 -7.67
N TRP A 441 9.54 14.24 -6.94
CA TRP A 441 9.61 12.79 -6.80
C TRP A 441 8.87 12.11 -7.95
N SER A 442 9.58 11.26 -8.71
CA SER A 442 9.12 10.54 -9.91
C SER A 442 9.31 9.02 -9.76
N GLY A 443 8.76 8.23 -10.68
CA GLY A 443 9.04 6.80 -10.80
C GLY A 443 8.44 5.91 -9.68
N GLY A 444 7.47 6.41 -8.92
CA GLY A 444 6.95 5.82 -7.68
C GLY A 444 5.90 4.72 -7.83
N GLY A 445 5.50 4.36 -9.05
CA GLY A 445 4.39 3.40 -9.27
C GLY A 445 3.06 3.91 -8.72
N GLY A 446 2.81 5.22 -8.78
CA GLY A 446 1.59 5.87 -8.27
C GLY A 446 1.69 6.42 -6.84
N LYS A 447 2.83 6.27 -6.15
CA LYS A 447 3.14 6.95 -4.88
C LYS A 447 4.07 8.18 -5.06
N ASP A 448 4.33 8.55 -6.30
CA ASP A 448 5.09 9.73 -6.70
C ASP A 448 4.22 10.99 -6.67
N ASP A 449 4.82 12.15 -6.98
CA ASP A 449 4.10 13.43 -6.97
C ASP A 449 2.99 13.47 -8.02
N VAL A 450 3.11 12.70 -9.10
CA VAL A 450 2.02 12.45 -10.07
C VAL A 450 0.80 11.84 -9.39
N GLY A 451 0.98 10.86 -8.52
CA GLY A 451 -0.11 10.26 -7.74
C GLY A 451 -0.77 11.24 -6.77
N LYS A 452 -0.01 12.24 -6.29
CA LYS A 452 -0.50 13.30 -5.39
C LYS A 452 -1.08 14.51 -6.14
N SER A 453 -0.87 14.59 -7.44
CA SER A 453 -1.13 15.77 -8.26
C SER A 453 -2.62 16.19 -8.27
N GLY A 454 -3.55 15.24 -8.15
CA GLY A 454 -4.98 15.54 -7.97
C GLY A 454 -5.31 16.24 -6.64
N HIS A 455 -4.53 16.03 -5.58
CA HIS A 455 -4.63 16.83 -4.35
C HIS A 455 -4.06 18.23 -4.54
N MET A 456 -2.95 18.36 -5.27
CA MET A 456 -2.33 19.67 -5.57
C MET A 456 -3.33 20.59 -6.30
N ALA A 457 -4.00 20.07 -7.33
CA ALA A 457 -5.00 20.81 -8.10
C ALA A 457 -6.22 21.20 -7.25
N ARG A 458 -6.73 20.28 -6.40
CA ARG A 458 -7.85 20.57 -5.48
C ARG A 458 -7.53 21.67 -4.48
N ILE A 459 -6.34 21.63 -3.88
CA ILE A 459 -5.92 22.65 -2.91
C ILE A 459 -5.77 24.00 -3.62
N ALA A 460 -5.18 24.02 -4.81
CA ALA A 460 -5.08 25.23 -5.63
C ALA A 460 -6.45 25.84 -5.93
N ASN A 461 -7.41 25.02 -6.39
CA ASN A 461 -8.75 25.46 -6.76
C ASN A 461 -9.59 25.97 -5.56
N SER A 462 -9.22 25.61 -4.33
CA SER A 462 -9.90 26.11 -3.12
C SER A 462 -9.62 27.58 -2.82
N VAL A 463 -8.48 28.11 -3.29
CA VAL A 463 -8.09 29.52 -3.14
C VAL A 463 -8.23 30.26 -4.46
N TYR A 464 -7.72 29.66 -5.54
CA TYR A 464 -7.75 30.22 -6.89
C TYR A 464 -8.91 29.62 -7.68
N SER A 465 -10.11 30.20 -7.48
CA SER A 465 -11.34 29.71 -8.09
C SER A 465 -11.26 29.69 -9.63
N GLY A 466 -11.65 28.56 -10.23
CA GLY A 466 -11.61 28.39 -11.68
C GLY A 466 -10.24 27.98 -12.23
N HIS A 467 -9.36 27.47 -11.36
CA HIS A 467 -8.19 26.70 -11.80
C HIS A 467 -8.59 25.34 -12.41
N CYS A 468 -9.70 24.76 -11.93
CA CYS A 468 -10.36 23.60 -12.51
C CYS A 468 -11.83 23.93 -12.84
N ALA A 469 -12.37 23.28 -13.86
CA ALA A 469 -13.79 23.37 -14.23
C ALA A 469 -14.75 22.93 -13.11
N GLU A 470 -14.30 22.04 -12.24
CA GLU A 470 -15.09 21.45 -11.16
C GLU A 470 -14.46 21.73 -9.80
N SER A 471 -15.28 21.78 -8.74
CA SER A 471 -14.81 22.01 -7.36
C SER A 471 -13.77 20.99 -6.90
N ASP A 472 -13.90 19.74 -7.35
CA ASP A 472 -13.09 18.61 -6.89
C ASP A 472 -11.89 18.31 -7.79
N CYS A 473 -11.69 19.02 -8.92
CA CYS A 473 -10.56 18.80 -9.84
C CYS A 473 -10.29 17.32 -10.21
N ASP A 474 -11.28 16.43 -10.14
CA ASP A 474 -11.09 14.97 -10.31
C ASP A 474 -10.63 14.58 -11.72
N GLN A 475 -10.80 15.50 -12.69
CA GLN A 475 -10.30 15.38 -14.06
C GLN A 475 -8.77 15.53 -14.15
N PHE A 476 -8.11 15.99 -13.08
CA PHE A 476 -6.67 16.19 -13.03
C PHE A 476 -5.97 14.91 -12.56
N GLY A 477 -5.45 14.13 -13.53
CA GLY A 477 -4.72 12.90 -13.23
C GLY A 477 -4.40 12.06 -14.47
N ILE A 478 -3.93 10.84 -14.22
CA ILE A 478 -3.65 9.82 -15.25
C ILE A 478 -4.72 8.75 -15.18
N TYR A 479 -5.42 8.52 -16.29
CA TYR A 479 -6.42 7.46 -16.40
C TYR A 479 -5.75 6.08 -16.58
N PRO A 480 -6.35 4.98 -16.07
CA PRO A 480 -6.13 3.60 -16.48
C PRO A 480 -5.86 3.45 -17.98
N GLY A 481 -4.77 2.74 -18.30
CA GLY A 481 -4.20 2.72 -19.65
C GLY A 481 -3.10 3.77 -19.87
N GLY A 482 -2.79 4.60 -18.88
CA GLY A 482 -1.66 5.55 -18.90
C GLY A 482 -1.95 6.88 -19.61
N LYS A 483 -3.20 7.12 -20.04
CA LYS A 483 -3.57 8.36 -20.73
C LYS A 483 -3.76 9.50 -19.74
N ALA A 484 -2.94 10.54 -19.84
CA ALA A 484 -3.10 11.77 -19.05
C ALA A 484 -4.32 12.59 -19.52
N SER A 485 -4.98 13.29 -18.60
CA SER A 485 -6.01 14.28 -18.98
C SER A 485 -5.39 15.48 -19.69
N LYS A 486 -6.21 16.28 -20.41
CA LYS A 486 -5.76 17.49 -21.13
C LYS A 486 -5.06 18.48 -20.18
N MET A 487 -5.62 18.68 -18.99
CA MET A 487 -5.00 19.52 -17.95
C MET A 487 -3.71 18.90 -17.41
N MET A 488 -3.71 17.60 -17.10
CA MET A 488 -2.51 16.93 -16.60
C MET A 488 -1.37 16.98 -17.64
N GLY A 489 -1.66 16.68 -18.91
CA GLY A 489 -0.66 16.63 -19.98
C GLY A 489 0.05 17.95 -20.26
N SER A 490 -0.60 19.09 -19.94
CA SER A 490 0.00 20.42 -20.09
C SER A 490 0.70 20.93 -18.83
N SER A 491 0.46 20.30 -17.67
CA SER A 491 0.94 20.75 -16.36
C SER A 491 2.46 20.64 -16.19
N LEU A 492 3.03 21.51 -15.35
CA LEU A 492 4.45 21.45 -14.99
C LEU A 492 4.80 20.11 -14.33
N ILE A 493 3.97 19.62 -13.40
CA ILE A 493 4.25 18.36 -12.69
C ILE A 493 4.36 17.17 -13.66
N TYR A 494 3.50 17.12 -14.69
CA TYR A 494 3.58 16.06 -15.69
C TYR A 494 4.86 16.16 -16.52
N SER A 495 5.25 17.37 -16.96
CA SER A 495 6.50 17.61 -17.72
C SER A 495 7.77 17.25 -16.92
N LEU A 496 7.73 17.40 -15.59
CA LEU A 496 8.85 17.07 -14.71
C LEU A 496 8.95 15.57 -14.40
N CYS A 497 7.92 14.76 -14.63
CA CYS A 497 7.94 13.33 -14.33
C CYS A 497 8.39 12.46 -15.51
N ASP A 498 8.83 11.23 -15.22
CA ASP A 498 9.39 10.28 -16.23
C ASP A 498 8.39 9.87 -17.32
N ARG A 499 7.09 10.00 -17.04
CA ARG A 499 5.99 9.74 -17.98
C ARG A 499 5.63 10.95 -18.84
N GLY A 500 6.15 12.12 -18.50
CA GLY A 500 5.97 13.37 -19.22
C GLY A 500 6.76 13.42 -20.52
N GLY A 501 6.33 14.31 -21.42
CA GLY A 501 7.13 14.67 -22.60
C GLY A 501 8.42 15.40 -22.24
N ALA A 502 9.17 15.83 -23.26
CA ALA A 502 10.42 16.57 -23.09
C ALA A 502 10.24 17.85 -22.24
N LEU A 503 11.24 18.15 -21.39
CA LEU A 503 11.31 19.38 -20.62
C LEU A 503 11.47 20.57 -21.56
N ASP A 504 10.72 21.65 -21.33
CA ASP A 504 10.92 22.89 -22.09
C ASP A 504 12.16 23.63 -21.57
N GLU A 505 13.28 23.46 -22.28
CA GLU A 505 14.58 24.04 -21.97
C GLU A 505 14.57 25.59 -21.95
N LYS A 506 13.53 26.23 -22.50
CA LYS A 506 13.34 27.69 -22.44
C LYS A 506 13.08 28.20 -21.02
N TYR A 507 12.47 27.37 -20.18
CA TYR A 507 11.98 27.76 -18.85
C TYR A 507 12.75 27.05 -17.73
N PHE A 508 13.10 25.79 -17.94
CA PHE A 508 13.71 24.94 -16.92
C PHE A 508 14.90 24.17 -17.49
N LYS A 509 15.97 24.05 -16.71
CA LYS A 509 17.15 23.25 -17.05
C LYS A 509 17.26 22.07 -16.10
N GLU A 510 17.35 20.86 -16.63
CA GLU A 510 17.65 19.69 -15.79
C GLU A 510 19.09 19.78 -15.27
N VAL A 511 19.25 19.63 -13.95
CA VAL A 511 20.56 19.69 -13.30
C VAL A 511 20.94 18.39 -12.60
N TYR A 512 19.95 17.58 -12.20
CA TYR A 512 20.19 16.28 -11.62
C TYR A 512 18.99 15.36 -11.84
N TYR A 513 19.27 14.10 -12.18
CA TYR A 513 18.30 13.03 -12.23
C TYR A 513 18.91 11.78 -11.57
N SER A 514 18.23 11.25 -10.57
CA SER A 514 18.74 10.09 -9.81
C SER A 514 18.85 8.84 -10.68
N ARG A 515 19.75 7.93 -10.29
CA ARG A 515 20.08 6.70 -11.05
C ARG A 515 18.87 5.82 -11.37
N ASN A 516 17.94 5.67 -10.42
CA ASN A 516 16.71 4.89 -10.60
C ASN A 516 15.50 5.75 -10.99
N LYS A 517 15.74 6.99 -11.46
CA LYS A 517 14.72 7.92 -11.94
C LYS A 517 13.63 8.26 -10.91
N ARG A 518 14.02 8.29 -9.62
CA ARG A 518 13.12 8.55 -8.49
C ARG A 518 13.03 10.01 -8.09
N VAL A 519 14.08 10.79 -8.31
CA VAL A 519 14.10 12.21 -7.99
C VAL A 519 14.69 12.98 -9.14
N ARG A 520 13.98 14.03 -9.56
CA ARG A 520 14.43 14.96 -10.59
C ARG A 520 14.54 16.35 -9.99
N ILE A 521 15.65 17.03 -10.27
CA ILE A 521 15.89 18.40 -9.85
C ILE A 521 16.10 19.24 -11.10
N VAL A 522 15.34 20.32 -11.20
CA VAL A 522 15.43 21.28 -12.29
C VAL A 522 15.74 22.67 -11.74
N GLN A 523 16.57 23.40 -12.46
CA GLN A 523 16.85 24.80 -12.21
C GLN A 523 15.84 25.68 -12.95
N VAL A 524 15.29 26.66 -12.25
CA VAL A 524 14.40 27.67 -12.83
C VAL A 524 15.25 28.71 -13.56
N LEU A 525 15.01 28.92 -14.86
CA LEU A 525 15.75 29.92 -15.63
C LEU A 525 15.15 31.31 -15.46
N ARG A 526 15.97 32.35 -15.63
CA ARG A 526 15.55 33.76 -15.59
C ARG A 526 14.89 34.18 -14.27
N VAL A 527 15.31 33.66 -13.11
CA VAL A 527 14.78 34.05 -11.79
C VAL A 527 14.76 35.58 -11.62
N SER A 528 13.70 36.13 -11.04
CA SER A 528 13.59 37.58 -10.77
C SER A 528 14.53 37.97 -9.62
N GLU A 529 15.59 38.73 -9.93
CA GLU A 529 16.52 39.26 -8.93
C GLU A 529 15.83 40.21 -7.95
N GLU A 530 14.89 41.03 -8.42
CA GLU A 530 14.12 41.95 -7.59
C GLU A 530 13.31 41.19 -6.52
N SER A 531 12.62 40.11 -6.92
CA SER A 531 11.88 39.27 -5.95
C SER A 531 12.81 38.52 -5.01
N ARG A 532 13.98 38.09 -5.48
CA ARG A 532 15.00 37.43 -4.65
C ARG A 532 15.57 38.39 -3.60
N GLN A 533 15.95 39.60 -4.00
CA GLN A 533 16.47 40.62 -3.10
C GLN A 533 15.43 41.05 -2.06
N TRP A 534 14.18 41.23 -2.49
CA TRP A 534 13.08 41.57 -1.59
C TRP A 534 12.83 40.48 -0.54
N ALA A 535 12.82 39.21 -0.92
CA ALA A 535 12.64 38.10 0.01
C ALA A 535 13.85 37.90 0.95
N GLY A 536 15.04 38.28 0.49
CA GLY A 536 16.27 38.23 1.28
C GLY A 536 16.35 39.31 2.37
N ASP A 537 15.66 40.43 2.22
CA ASP A 537 15.70 41.54 3.17
C ASP A 537 14.93 41.21 4.47
N PRO A 538 15.62 41.15 5.63
CA PRO A 538 14.98 40.87 6.92
C PRO A 538 13.89 41.87 7.31
N ARG A 539 13.92 43.11 6.78
CA ARG A 539 12.91 44.15 7.07
C ARG A 539 11.53 43.80 6.53
N ASN A 540 11.46 42.93 5.52
CA ASN A 540 10.21 42.49 4.91
C ASN A 540 9.56 41.31 5.67
N ARG A 541 10.22 40.81 6.72
CA ARG A 541 9.68 39.73 7.55
C ARG A 541 8.72 40.33 8.57
N LEU A 542 7.42 40.14 8.38
CA LEU A 542 6.44 40.37 9.43
C LEU A 542 6.56 39.24 10.46
N CYS A 543 7.01 39.57 11.66
CA CYS A 543 7.04 38.65 12.81
C CYS A 543 5.99 39.06 13.84
N ASP A 544 5.40 38.08 14.51
CA ASP A 544 4.38 38.29 15.55
C ASP A 544 4.90 39.09 16.76
N ALA A 545 6.21 38.99 17.05
CA ALA A 545 6.93 39.81 18.01
C ALA A 545 8.39 40.09 17.56
N PRO A 546 9.03 41.18 18.02
CA PRO A 546 10.44 41.45 17.74
C PRO A 546 11.35 40.32 18.21
N GLY A 547 12.13 39.73 17.31
CA GLY A 547 13.01 38.59 17.62
C GLY A 547 12.30 37.24 17.77
N SER A 548 11.00 37.17 17.47
CA SER A 548 10.28 35.90 17.40
C SER A 548 10.80 35.04 16.24
N TRP A 549 10.75 33.73 16.44
CA TRP A 549 11.01 32.74 15.40
C TRP A 549 9.82 32.57 14.45
N TYR A 550 8.63 33.08 14.84
CA TYR A 550 7.40 32.98 14.05
C TYR A 550 7.18 34.25 13.24
N CYS A 551 7.51 34.17 11.95
CA CYS A 551 7.28 35.25 11.01
C CYS A 551 6.34 34.79 9.90
N PRO A 552 5.04 35.17 9.94
CA PRO A 552 4.10 34.80 8.89
C PRO A 552 4.55 35.25 7.48
N GLY A 553 5.50 36.19 7.40
CA GLY A 553 6.12 36.58 6.14
C GLY A 553 5.14 37.27 5.20
N GLN A 554 5.65 37.77 4.08
CA GLN A 554 4.87 38.40 3.03
C GLN A 554 5.41 37.96 1.69
N TYR A 555 4.58 38.00 0.65
CA TYR A 555 5.05 37.75 -0.72
C TYR A 555 5.68 39.00 -1.34
N PRO A 556 6.68 38.84 -2.22
CA PRO A 556 7.18 39.93 -3.04
C PRO A 556 6.04 40.63 -3.79
N PRO A 557 6.04 41.97 -3.89
CA PRO A 557 4.99 42.72 -4.58
C PRO A 557 4.73 42.24 -6.01
N LEU A 558 5.79 41.94 -6.76
CA LEU A 558 5.70 41.41 -8.13
C LEU A 558 4.92 40.08 -8.20
N LEU A 559 5.12 39.19 -7.23
CA LEU A 559 4.37 37.94 -7.16
C LEU A 559 2.92 38.20 -6.80
N ARG A 560 2.64 39.12 -5.87
CA ARG A 560 1.27 39.47 -5.50
C ARG A 560 0.48 40.03 -6.69
N GLN A 561 1.10 40.85 -7.54
CA GLN A 561 0.46 41.31 -8.79
C GLN A 561 0.04 40.16 -9.72
N LEU A 562 0.62 38.96 -9.62
CA LEU A 562 0.20 37.80 -10.42
C LEU A 562 -1.03 37.10 -9.84
N VAL A 563 -1.10 36.95 -8.52
CA VAL A 563 -2.01 36.01 -7.85
C VAL A 563 -3.12 36.68 -7.05
N ASP A 564 -2.93 37.92 -6.63
CA ASP A 564 -3.87 38.70 -5.83
C ASP A 564 -4.76 39.53 -6.76
N GLU A 565 -6.01 39.09 -6.97
CA GLU A 565 -6.95 39.73 -7.90
C GLU A 565 -7.26 41.18 -7.51
N ASP A 566 -7.17 41.53 -6.22
CA ASP A 566 -7.47 42.86 -5.68
C ASP A 566 -6.40 43.91 -6.00
N LEU A 567 -5.17 43.48 -6.33
CA LEU A 567 -4.09 44.38 -6.72
C LEU A 567 -4.14 44.68 -8.22
N GLU A 568 -3.75 45.88 -8.63
CA GLU A 568 -3.59 46.20 -10.04
C GLU A 568 -2.35 45.50 -10.64
N ALA A 569 -2.52 44.89 -11.81
CA ALA A 569 -1.41 44.35 -12.58
C ALA A 569 -0.71 45.48 -13.33
N GLU A 570 0.35 46.03 -12.75
CA GLU A 570 1.09 47.16 -13.35
C GLU A 570 2.05 46.68 -14.44
N THR A 571 2.73 45.56 -14.19
CA THR A 571 3.73 45.00 -15.12
C THR A 571 3.10 44.33 -16.35
N SER A 572 3.81 44.38 -17.47
CA SER A 572 3.39 43.70 -18.72
C SER A 572 3.31 42.19 -18.55
N GLU A 573 4.20 41.60 -17.74
CA GLU A 573 4.19 40.19 -17.36
C GLU A 573 2.91 39.83 -16.58
N ALA A 574 2.55 40.63 -15.56
CA ALA A 574 1.33 40.38 -14.79
C ALA A 574 0.06 40.55 -15.63
N LYS A 575 -0.01 41.57 -16.50
CA LYS A 575 -1.13 41.75 -17.42
C LYS A 575 -1.28 40.56 -18.37
N ALA A 576 -0.18 40.07 -18.93
CA ALA A 576 -0.18 38.92 -19.83
C ALA A 576 -0.62 37.63 -19.11
N TYR A 577 -0.07 37.37 -17.92
CA TYR A 577 -0.43 36.23 -17.09
C TYR A 577 -1.92 36.25 -16.72
N ARG A 578 -2.43 37.37 -16.19
CA ARG A 578 -3.85 37.48 -15.79
C ARG A 578 -4.79 37.31 -16.99
N LYS A 579 -4.45 37.87 -18.14
CA LYS A 579 -5.22 37.69 -19.38
C LYS A 579 -5.27 36.22 -19.80
N ALA A 580 -4.14 35.52 -19.75
CA ALA A 580 -4.06 34.10 -20.08
C ALA A 580 -4.83 33.23 -19.07
N TYR A 581 -4.68 33.53 -17.77
CA TYR A 581 -5.39 32.86 -16.68
C TYR A 581 -6.91 33.04 -16.79
N ALA A 582 -7.38 34.27 -17.02
CA ALA A 582 -8.80 34.57 -17.21
C ALA A 582 -9.39 33.85 -18.43
N LYS A 583 -8.64 33.79 -19.55
CA LYS A 583 -9.07 33.03 -20.74
C LYS A 583 -9.23 31.54 -20.42
N ARG A 584 -8.27 30.93 -19.72
CA ARG A 584 -8.37 29.52 -19.31
C ARG A 584 -9.55 29.28 -18.37
N LYS A 585 -9.76 30.17 -17.40
CA LYS A 585 -10.89 30.11 -16.49
C LYS A 585 -12.21 30.09 -17.26
N GLN A 586 -12.37 30.96 -18.26
CA GLN A 586 -13.55 30.95 -19.15
C GLN A 586 -13.69 29.66 -19.96
N GLU A 587 -12.60 29.13 -20.52
CA GLU A 587 -12.62 27.86 -21.26
C GLU A 587 -13.03 26.68 -20.35
N GLN A 588 -12.53 26.64 -19.11
CA GLN A 588 -12.87 25.62 -18.13
C GLN A 588 -14.31 25.77 -17.60
N GLU A 589 -14.78 26.99 -17.39
CA GLU A 589 -16.18 27.27 -17.04
C GLU A 589 -17.12 26.83 -18.15
N ALA A 590 -16.73 26.98 -19.42
CA ALA A 590 -17.50 26.48 -20.57
C ALA A 590 -17.51 24.94 -20.67
N GLU A 591 -16.44 24.26 -20.23
CA GLU A 591 -16.37 22.80 -20.14
C GLU A 591 -17.06 22.23 -18.86
N ARG A 592 -17.58 23.08 -17.96
CA ARG A 592 -18.20 22.65 -16.70
C ARG A 592 -19.51 21.90 -16.95
N PRO A 593 -19.69 20.68 -16.41
CA PRO A 593 -20.93 19.96 -16.58
C PRO A 593 -22.08 20.67 -15.85
N LEU A 594 -23.23 20.78 -16.51
CA LEU A 594 -24.45 21.35 -15.93
C LEU A 594 -24.87 20.62 -14.64
N PRO A 595 -25.50 21.30 -13.68
CA PRO A 595 -26.09 20.64 -12.52
C PRO A 595 -27.21 19.67 -12.96
N ASN A 596 -27.45 18.65 -12.15
CA ASN A 596 -28.54 17.70 -12.38
C ASN A 596 -29.89 18.41 -12.25
N GLN A 597 -30.83 18.13 -13.17
CA GLN A 597 -32.17 18.70 -13.09
C GLN A 597 -32.90 18.23 -11.82
N PRO A 598 -33.78 19.05 -11.22
CA PRO A 598 -34.63 18.61 -10.13
C PRO A 598 -35.65 17.55 -10.60
N GLY A 599 -36.03 16.62 -9.73
CA GLY A 599 -37.05 15.59 -10.03
C GLY A 599 -36.53 14.31 -10.71
N LEU A 600 -35.24 13.99 -10.55
CA LEU A 600 -34.61 12.76 -11.05
C LEU A 600 -34.88 11.55 -10.12
N PRO A 601 -34.78 10.30 -10.64
CA PRO A 601 -34.84 9.08 -9.82
C PRO A 601 -33.73 9.05 -8.77
N GLY A 602 -33.94 8.30 -7.68
CA GLY A 602 -32.93 8.11 -6.63
C GLY A 602 -31.82 7.14 -7.06
N GLY A 603 -30.68 7.14 -6.36
CA GLY A 603 -29.62 6.14 -6.50
C GLY A 603 -28.22 6.74 -6.67
N SER A 604 -27.20 5.88 -6.79
CA SER A 604 -25.78 6.29 -6.67
C SER A 604 -25.28 7.17 -7.83
N PHE A 605 -26.02 7.26 -8.93
CA PHE A 605 -25.67 8.13 -10.05
C PHE A 605 -25.77 9.63 -9.70
N LEU A 606 -26.59 10.02 -8.72
CA LEU A 606 -26.74 11.43 -8.33
C LEU A 606 -25.44 12.02 -7.78
N ASP A 607 -24.62 11.19 -7.13
CA ASP A 607 -23.33 11.58 -6.55
C ASP A 607 -22.18 11.52 -7.56
N SER A 608 -22.37 10.79 -8.66
CA SER A 608 -21.29 10.38 -9.57
C SER A 608 -21.50 10.77 -11.04
N CYS A 609 -22.68 11.26 -11.41
CA CYS A 609 -23.01 11.79 -12.72
C CYS A 609 -23.47 13.25 -12.63
N ARG A 610 -23.12 14.07 -13.64
CA ARG A 610 -23.57 15.46 -13.81
C ARG A 610 -24.24 15.67 -15.17
N GLY A 611 -24.99 16.77 -15.27
CA GLY A 611 -25.78 17.14 -16.44
C GLY A 611 -26.84 16.09 -16.78
N CYS A 612 -27.48 15.54 -15.74
CA CYS A 612 -28.56 14.58 -15.88
C CYS A 612 -29.91 15.28 -16.12
N SER A 613 -30.63 14.86 -17.16
CA SER A 613 -31.97 15.32 -17.51
C SER A 613 -32.88 14.13 -17.83
N LEU A 614 -34.15 14.23 -17.46
CA LEU A 614 -35.17 13.23 -17.79
C LEU A 614 -35.96 13.67 -19.03
N GLU A 615 -35.81 12.94 -20.13
CA GLU A 615 -36.65 13.12 -21.32
C GLU A 615 -37.96 12.33 -21.14
N GLY A 616 -38.96 12.98 -20.53
CA GLY A 616 -40.32 12.44 -20.36
C GLY A 616 -41.06 13.02 -19.15
N LYS A 617 -42.40 13.17 -19.24
CA LYS A 617 -43.22 13.80 -18.17
C LYS A 617 -43.40 12.94 -16.91
N HIS A 618 -42.97 11.67 -16.91
CA HIS A 618 -43.16 10.73 -15.79
C HIS A 618 -41.87 10.00 -15.42
N LEU A 619 -41.56 9.95 -14.12
CA LEU A 619 -40.44 9.26 -13.46
C LEU A 619 -40.29 7.76 -13.78
N GLN A 620 -41.30 7.13 -14.40
CA GLN A 620 -41.31 5.70 -14.75
C GLN A 620 -41.36 5.43 -16.27
N LYS A 621 -41.37 6.47 -17.12
CA LYS A 621 -41.53 6.31 -18.58
C LYS A 621 -40.59 7.18 -19.42
N GLY A 622 -39.67 7.90 -18.78
CA GLY A 622 -38.70 8.78 -19.45
C GLY A 622 -37.32 8.15 -19.63
N VAL A 623 -36.54 8.71 -20.54
CA VAL A 623 -35.13 8.36 -20.74
C VAL A 623 -34.27 9.28 -19.88
N LEU A 624 -33.50 8.70 -18.95
CA LEU A 624 -32.53 9.43 -18.16
C LEU A 624 -31.25 9.58 -18.97
N ARG A 625 -30.88 10.81 -19.33
CA ARG A 625 -29.61 11.12 -20.00
C ARG A 625 -28.71 11.91 -19.08
N CYS A 626 -27.48 11.47 -18.91
CA CYS A 626 -26.44 12.20 -18.20
C CYS A 626 -25.29 12.47 -19.16
N THR A 627 -24.81 13.71 -19.18
CA THR A 627 -23.69 14.10 -20.04
C THR A 627 -22.33 13.68 -19.46
N HIS A 628 -22.22 13.57 -18.14
CA HIS A 628 -20.95 13.34 -17.45
C HIS A 628 -21.08 12.31 -16.33
N CYS A 629 -21.11 11.02 -16.66
CA CYS A 629 -21.06 9.92 -15.69
C CYS A 629 -19.63 9.44 -15.45
N ARG A 630 -19.25 9.33 -14.17
CA ARG A 630 -17.86 9.06 -13.77
C ARG A 630 -17.66 7.62 -13.34
N PHE A 631 -16.45 7.10 -13.54
CA PHE A 631 -15.94 6.01 -12.72
C PHE A 631 -14.46 6.18 -12.42
N PRO A 632 -13.98 5.59 -11.31
CA PRO A 632 -12.58 5.71 -10.92
C PRO A 632 -11.66 5.29 -12.06
N GLY A 633 -10.91 6.24 -12.59
CA GLY A 633 -9.97 5.99 -13.66
C GLY A 633 -10.57 5.95 -15.08
N SER A 634 -11.56 6.77 -15.37
CA SER A 634 -11.94 7.05 -16.75
C SER A 634 -12.23 8.53 -16.97
N PRO A 635 -12.16 9.00 -18.22
CA PRO A 635 -12.85 10.23 -18.58
C PRO A 635 -14.35 10.08 -18.27
N ALA A 636 -15.01 11.19 -17.96
CA ALA A 636 -16.47 11.20 -17.83
C ALA A 636 -17.10 10.77 -19.16
N LEU A 637 -18.08 9.88 -19.09
CA LEU A 637 -18.80 9.35 -20.26
C LEU A 637 -20.23 9.87 -20.25
N ALA A 638 -20.76 10.16 -21.44
CA ALA A 638 -22.19 10.35 -21.58
C ALA A 638 -22.88 8.99 -21.49
N SER A 639 -23.95 8.90 -20.70
CA SER A 639 -24.73 7.68 -20.53
C SER A 639 -26.21 7.97 -20.56
N SER A 640 -26.97 7.08 -21.18
CA SER A 640 -28.43 7.14 -21.24
C SER A 640 -29.04 5.82 -20.78
N LEU A 641 -30.09 5.88 -19.97
CA LEU A 641 -30.84 4.72 -19.50
C LEU A 641 -32.34 4.95 -19.70
N ASP A 642 -33.01 4.01 -20.36
CA ASP A 642 -34.46 4.00 -20.44
C ASP A 642 -35.06 3.44 -19.15
N LEU A 643 -35.77 4.30 -18.40
CA LEU A 643 -36.38 3.90 -17.13
C LEU A 643 -37.54 2.92 -17.30
N GLN A 644 -38.10 2.75 -18.50
CA GLN A 644 -39.12 1.71 -18.77
C GLN A 644 -38.56 0.30 -18.57
N SER A 645 -37.25 0.13 -18.74
CA SER A 645 -36.56 -1.15 -18.51
C SER A 645 -36.25 -1.41 -17.03
N CYS A 646 -36.42 -0.41 -16.16
CA CYS A 646 -36.06 -0.52 -14.75
C CYS A 646 -37.22 -1.04 -13.89
N PRO A 647 -37.05 -2.15 -13.16
CA PRO A 647 -38.09 -2.67 -12.26
C PRO A 647 -38.28 -1.83 -10.99
N LEU A 648 -37.32 -0.97 -10.65
CA LEU A 648 -37.34 -0.05 -9.51
C LEU A 648 -36.97 1.36 -9.98
N PRO A 649 -37.48 2.43 -9.33
CA PRO A 649 -37.18 3.82 -9.68
C PRO A 649 -35.78 4.26 -9.22
N GLU A 650 -34.89 3.34 -8.88
CA GLU A 650 -33.52 3.64 -8.46
C GLU A 650 -32.50 3.25 -9.53
N VAL A 651 -31.55 4.16 -9.81
CA VAL A 651 -30.52 4.02 -10.84
C VAL A 651 -29.14 4.10 -10.21
N ASP A 652 -28.23 3.24 -10.61
CA ASP A 652 -26.84 3.27 -10.19
C ASP A 652 -25.91 3.64 -11.35
N ASN A 653 -24.81 4.33 -11.04
CA ASN A 653 -23.74 4.52 -12.00
C ASN A 653 -22.71 3.40 -11.81
N ILE A 654 -22.65 2.49 -12.78
CA ILE A 654 -21.73 1.37 -12.78
C ILE A 654 -20.72 1.62 -13.90
N ARG A 655 -19.50 2.01 -13.50
CA ARG A 655 -18.40 2.25 -14.44
C ARG A 655 -18.73 3.28 -15.54
N GLY A 656 -19.37 4.38 -15.17
CA GLY A 656 -19.71 5.46 -16.10
C GLY A 656 -20.97 5.20 -16.92
N GLU A 657 -21.60 4.05 -16.74
CA GLU A 657 -22.87 3.68 -17.37
C GLU A 657 -23.99 3.67 -16.32
N LEU A 658 -25.10 4.30 -16.67
CA LEU A 658 -26.34 4.26 -15.90
C LEU A 658 -26.98 2.88 -16.03
N GLN A 659 -27.21 2.21 -14.90
CA GLN A 659 -27.86 0.90 -14.85
C GLN A 659 -28.97 0.89 -13.80
N CYS A 660 -30.03 0.13 -14.03
CA CYS A 660 -31.12 -0.01 -13.06
C CYS A 660 -30.62 -0.71 -11.78
N LYS A 661 -31.08 -0.27 -10.61
CA LYS A 661 -30.76 -0.96 -9.36
C LYS A 661 -31.38 -2.36 -9.34
N PRO A 662 -30.59 -3.41 -9.04
CA PRO A 662 -31.09 -4.77 -9.09
C PRO A 662 -32.11 -5.09 -7.99
N LYS A 663 -33.06 -5.98 -8.29
CA LYS A 663 -34.03 -6.50 -7.31
C LYS A 663 -33.33 -7.15 -6.11
N VAL A 664 -33.96 -7.12 -4.94
CA VAL A 664 -33.50 -7.88 -3.75
C VAL A 664 -33.61 -9.38 -3.98
N ASN A 665 -32.80 -10.16 -3.27
CA ASN A 665 -32.83 -11.62 -3.33
C ASN A 665 -34.15 -12.15 -2.73
N ALA A 666 -34.74 -13.17 -3.34
CA ALA A 666 -35.95 -13.80 -2.82
C ALA A 666 -35.67 -14.45 -1.44
N ALA A 667 -36.67 -14.45 -0.55
CA ALA A 667 -36.52 -14.94 0.82
C ALA A 667 -36.21 -16.46 0.89
N ASN A 668 -36.66 -17.24 -0.10
CA ASN A 668 -36.62 -18.71 -0.09
C ASN A 668 -35.42 -19.31 -0.86
N ILE A 669 -34.27 -18.63 -0.90
CA ILE A 669 -33.06 -19.14 -1.58
C ILE A 669 -32.10 -19.87 -0.62
N PRO A 670 -31.21 -20.76 -1.08
CA PRO A 670 -30.22 -21.46 -0.25
C PRO A 670 -29.24 -20.53 0.49
N GLU A 671 -28.68 -20.96 1.61
CA GLU A 671 -27.62 -20.21 2.31
C GLU A 671 -26.26 -20.38 1.62
N GLY A 672 -25.52 -19.28 1.47
CA GLY A 672 -24.20 -19.28 0.83
C GLY A 672 -23.55 -17.89 0.80
N GLY A 673 -22.25 -17.84 0.51
CA GLY A 673 -21.44 -16.60 0.45
C GLY A 673 -21.80 -15.69 -0.73
N TYR A 674 -22.49 -16.24 -1.74
CA TYR A 674 -22.98 -15.48 -2.89
C TYR A 674 -24.04 -14.43 -2.52
N ARG A 675 -24.72 -14.54 -1.37
CA ARG A 675 -25.82 -13.63 -0.99
C ARG A 675 -25.38 -12.18 -0.83
N ASP A 676 -24.12 -11.94 -0.49
CA ASP A 676 -23.56 -10.59 -0.33
C ASP A 676 -23.07 -9.99 -1.66
N SER A 677 -22.75 -10.85 -2.63
CA SER A 677 -22.08 -10.49 -3.89
C SER A 677 -22.99 -10.63 -5.13
N CYS A 678 -24.13 -11.31 -5.00
CA CYS A 678 -25.17 -11.44 -6.03
C CYS A 678 -26.50 -10.83 -5.56
N ARG A 679 -27.21 -10.18 -6.47
CA ARG A 679 -28.56 -9.62 -6.27
C ARG A 679 -29.56 -10.16 -7.31
N GLY A 680 -30.85 -10.07 -6.99
CA GLY A 680 -31.95 -10.58 -7.81
C GLY A 680 -31.88 -12.08 -8.03
N CYS A 681 -31.62 -12.84 -6.96
CA CYS A 681 -31.60 -14.30 -6.96
C CYS A 681 -32.99 -14.89 -6.66
N GLU A 682 -33.44 -15.81 -7.51
CA GLU A 682 -34.72 -16.54 -7.39
C GLU A 682 -34.56 -18.02 -7.79
N LEU A 683 -35.49 -18.87 -7.36
CA LEU A 683 -35.51 -20.29 -7.71
C LEU A 683 -36.43 -20.52 -8.91
N GLU A 684 -35.88 -21.08 -9.98
CA GLU A 684 -36.63 -21.52 -11.16
C GLU A 684 -36.95 -23.04 -11.10
N GLN A 685 -37.86 -23.49 -11.99
CA GLN A 685 -38.18 -24.91 -12.23
C GLN A 685 -38.51 -25.70 -10.95
N GLY A 686 -39.44 -25.21 -10.14
CA GLY A 686 -39.92 -25.92 -8.94
C GLY A 686 -38.91 -26.00 -7.79
N GLY A 687 -37.89 -25.15 -7.76
CA GLY A 687 -36.92 -25.09 -6.66
C GLY A 687 -35.58 -25.79 -6.93
N THR A 688 -35.30 -26.17 -8.18
CA THR A 688 -34.13 -26.99 -8.54
C THR A 688 -32.95 -26.19 -9.08
N VAL A 689 -33.19 -25.01 -9.64
CA VAL A 689 -32.15 -24.13 -10.22
C VAL A 689 -32.22 -22.76 -9.56
N LEU A 690 -31.09 -22.26 -9.07
CA LEU A 690 -30.94 -20.90 -8.58
C LEU A 690 -30.46 -20.00 -9.71
N GLN A 691 -31.22 -18.95 -10.01
CA GLN A 691 -30.87 -17.94 -11.00
C GLN A 691 -30.69 -16.58 -10.31
N CYS A 692 -29.55 -15.93 -10.53
CA CYS A 692 -29.23 -14.60 -10.04
C CYS A 692 -28.98 -13.67 -11.22
N SER A 693 -29.66 -12.52 -11.25
CA SER A 693 -29.53 -11.55 -12.33
C SER A 693 -28.29 -10.67 -12.24
N HIS A 694 -27.74 -10.45 -11.04
CA HIS A 694 -26.67 -9.46 -10.82
C HIS A 694 -25.58 -9.98 -9.89
N CYS A 695 -24.79 -10.94 -10.34
CA CYS A 695 -23.59 -11.41 -9.65
C CYS A 695 -22.38 -10.55 -9.97
N GLY A 696 -21.71 -10.02 -8.95
CA GLY A 696 -20.53 -9.18 -9.11
C GLY A 696 -19.32 -9.99 -9.62
N ALA A 697 -18.69 -9.49 -10.68
CA ALA A 697 -17.42 -9.98 -11.21
C ALA A 697 -16.24 -9.10 -10.73
N ALA A 698 -15.03 -9.64 -10.80
CA ALA A 698 -13.78 -8.94 -10.46
C ALA A 698 -13.50 -7.77 -11.42
N ASP A 699 -14.04 -7.84 -12.65
CA ASP A 699 -14.07 -6.71 -13.59
C ASP A 699 -15.22 -5.73 -13.29
N GLY A 700 -15.83 -5.77 -12.11
CA GLY A 700 -16.87 -4.83 -11.66
C GLY A 700 -18.18 -4.89 -12.44
N ARG A 701 -18.31 -5.74 -13.46
CA ARG A 701 -19.57 -5.99 -14.16
C ARG A 701 -20.48 -6.83 -13.28
N ARG A 702 -21.79 -6.69 -13.50
CA ARG A 702 -22.81 -7.57 -12.91
C ARG A 702 -23.29 -8.50 -14.02
N VAL A 703 -23.16 -9.80 -13.78
CA VAL A 703 -23.47 -10.83 -14.77
C VAL A 703 -24.59 -11.72 -14.24
N THR A 704 -25.46 -12.19 -15.14
CA THR A 704 -26.47 -13.19 -14.81
C THR A 704 -25.80 -14.56 -14.64
N SER A 705 -26.06 -15.22 -13.52
CA SER A 705 -25.54 -16.56 -13.22
C SER A 705 -26.66 -17.52 -12.83
N ARG A 706 -26.56 -18.77 -13.30
CA ARG A 706 -27.49 -19.85 -13.01
C ARG A 706 -26.74 -21.07 -12.47
N PHE A 707 -27.28 -21.71 -11.44
CA PHE A 707 -26.66 -22.89 -10.83
C PHE A 707 -27.70 -23.96 -10.43
N PRO A 708 -27.56 -25.22 -10.90
CA PRO A 708 -28.41 -26.33 -10.49
C PRO A 708 -28.11 -26.79 -9.06
N LEU A 709 -29.09 -26.76 -8.16
CA LEU A 709 -28.88 -27.08 -6.73
C LEU A 709 -28.54 -28.54 -6.47
N SER A 710 -28.93 -29.46 -7.37
CA SER A 710 -28.58 -30.89 -7.28
C SER A 710 -27.07 -31.13 -7.34
N GLN A 711 -26.29 -30.20 -7.88
CA GLN A 711 -24.84 -30.30 -8.00
C GLN A 711 -24.09 -29.83 -6.73
N CYS A 712 -24.80 -29.28 -5.73
CA CYS A 712 -24.21 -28.82 -4.48
C CYS A 712 -24.92 -29.42 -3.24
N PRO A 713 -24.75 -30.73 -2.98
CA PRO A 713 -25.33 -31.36 -1.80
C PRO A 713 -24.64 -30.88 -0.50
N ARG A 714 -25.37 -30.89 0.62
CA ARG A 714 -24.78 -30.57 1.94
C ARG A 714 -23.65 -31.56 2.26
N PRO A 715 -22.48 -31.11 2.77
CA PRO A 715 -22.20 -29.82 3.41
C PRO A 715 -21.79 -28.66 2.48
N GLY A 716 -21.85 -28.84 1.15
CA GLY A 716 -21.50 -27.80 0.18
C GLY A 716 -22.37 -26.55 0.32
N LYS A 717 -21.75 -25.38 0.10
CA LYS A 717 -22.39 -24.05 0.10
C LYS A 717 -22.12 -23.36 -1.24
N LEU A 718 -23.07 -22.57 -1.71
CA LEU A 718 -22.87 -21.76 -2.91
C LEU A 718 -22.07 -20.50 -2.60
N ASP A 719 -21.24 -20.08 -3.54
CA ASP A 719 -20.45 -18.84 -3.48
C ASP A 719 -20.32 -18.22 -4.87
N ASN A 720 -20.02 -16.93 -4.95
CA ASN A 720 -19.82 -16.22 -6.21
C ASN A 720 -18.32 -16.10 -6.51
N HIS A 721 -17.91 -16.62 -7.65
CA HIS A 721 -16.54 -16.48 -8.15
C HIS A 721 -16.55 -15.73 -9.47
N ASN A 722 -16.16 -14.46 -9.44
CA ASN A 722 -16.02 -13.61 -10.62
C ASN A 722 -17.30 -13.55 -11.50
N GLY A 723 -18.48 -13.47 -10.89
CA GLY A 723 -19.76 -13.40 -11.59
C GLY A 723 -20.41 -14.75 -11.88
N VAL A 724 -19.76 -15.87 -11.52
CA VAL A 724 -20.27 -17.24 -11.69
C VAL A 724 -20.50 -17.90 -10.32
N LEU A 725 -21.72 -18.41 -10.11
CA LEU A 725 -22.07 -19.17 -8.92
C LEU A 725 -21.40 -20.55 -8.94
N ASN A 726 -20.74 -20.90 -7.84
CA ASN A 726 -20.02 -22.14 -7.65
C ASN A 726 -20.39 -22.79 -6.32
N CYS A 727 -20.21 -24.10 -6.22
CA CYS A 727 -20.32 -24.84 -4.97
C CYS A 727 -18.95 -25.03 -4.32
N VAL A 728 -18.85 -24.74 -3.03
CA VAL A 728 -17.63 -24.87 -2.23
C VAL A 728 -17.90 -25.63 -0.92
N GLY A 729 -16.89 -26.33 -0.41
CA GLY A 729 -16.96 -27.01 0.89
C GLY A 729 -17.37 -28.49 0.82
N LEU A 730 -17.28 -29.12 -0.36
CA LEU A 730 -17.37 -30.58 -0.44
C LEU A 730 -16.05 -31.21 0.05
N LEU A 731 -16.15 -32.21 0.91
CA LEU A 731 -15.00 -32.91 1.47
C LEU A 731 -14.46 -33.94 0.48
N ASN A 732 -13.14 -33.96 0.32
CA ASN A 732 -12.43 -35.00 -0.42
C ASN A 732 -12.22 -36.24 0.45
N ALA A 733 -12.25 -37.44 -0.13
CA ALA A 733 -12.00 -38.67 0.61
C ALA A 733 -10.54 -38.75 1.10
N ALA A 734 -10.32 -39.34 2.28
CA ALA A 734 -9.03 -39.34 2.97
C ALA A 734 -7.91 -40.15 2.29
N LYS A 735 -8.21 -40.96 1.26
CA LYS A 735 -7.26 -41.87 0.59
C LYS A 735 -7.13 -41.60 -0.90
N ILE A 736 -7.11 -40.33 -1.33
CA ILE A 736 -6.91 -39.97 -2.74
C ILE A 736 -5.46 -39.51 -3.01
N PRO A 737 -4.93 -39.62 -4.25
CA PRO A 737 -3.57 -39.21 -4.57
C PRO A 737 -3.30 -37.72 -4.32
N GLU A 738 -2.11 -37.39 -3.84
CA GLU A 738 -1.70 -36.00 -3.68
C GLU A 738 -1.38 -35.35 -5.03
N GLY A 739 -1.92 -34.15 -5.27
CA GLY A 739 -1.62 -33.39 -6.48
C GLY A 739 -2.19 -31.97 -6.46
N PRO A 740 -1.70 -31.09 -7.37
CA PRO A 740 -2.20 -29.71 -7.50
C PRO A 740 -3.71 -29.59 -7.72
N TYR A 741 -4.35 -30.60 -8.32
CA TYR A 741 -5.80 -30.61 -8.55
C TYR A 741 -6.63 -30.45 -7.26
N LEU A 742 -6.11 -30.84 -6.09
CA LEU A 742 -6.80 -30.73 -4.80
C LEU A 742 -7.13 -29.28 -4.40
N HIS A 743 -6.44 -28.28 -4.96
CA HIS A 743 -6.76 -26.86 -4.74
C HIS A 743 -7.94 -26.36 -5.58
N SER A 744 -8.28 -27.06 -6.67
CA SER A 744 -9.26 -26.60 -7.67
C SER A 744 -10.40 -27.58 -7.92
N CYS A 745 -10.30 -28.82 -7.42
CA CYS A 745 -11.33 -29.85 -7.45
C CYS A 745 -11.80 -30.25 -6.04
N GLN A 746 -13.10 -30.52 -5.88
CA GLN A 746 -13.74 -30.92 -4.62
C GLN A 746 -14.71 -32.08 -4.80
N GLY A 747 -15.00 -32.80 -3.71
CA GLY A 747 -15.84 -34.01 -3.73
C GLY A 747 -15.18 -35.17 -4.46
N CYS A 748 -13.87 -35.33 -4.28
CA CYS A 748 -13.07 -36.36 -4.94
C CYS A 748 -13.09 -37.69 -4.18
N HIS A 749 -13.41 -38.78 -4.87
CA HIS A 749 -13.47 -40.15 -4.35
C HIS A 749 -12.76 -41.13 -5.29
N LEU A 750 -12.26 -42.23 -4.73
CA LEU A 750 -11.74 -43.37 -5.51
C LEU A 750 -12.84 -44.38 -5.79
N PHE A 751 -12.94 -44.80 -7.04
CA PHE A 751 -13.77 -45.88 -7.53
C PHE A 751 -12.88 -47.00 -8.12
N ASP A 752 -13.46 -48.18 -8.38
CA ASP A 752 -12.78 -49.36 -8.95
C ASP A 752 -11.49 -49.77 -8.22
N TYR A 753 -11.61 -50.17 -6.94
CA TYR A 753 -10.48 -50.66 -6.13
C TYR A 753 -9.27 -49.70 -6.10
N GLY A 754 -9.50 -48.39 -6.23
CA GLY A 754 -8.45 -47.38 -6.21
C GLY A 754 -7.81 -47.08 -7.57
N LYS A 755 -8.43 -47.47 -8.69
CA LYS A 755 -7.93 -47.19 -10.05
C LYS A 755 -8.51 -45.93 -10.69
N LEU A 756 -9.70 -45.49 -10.30
CA LEU A 756 -10.37 -44.34 -10.89
C LEU A 756 -10.60 -43.25 -9.85
N VAL A 757 -10.06 -42.05 -10.07
CA VAL A 757 -10.40 -40.86 -9.25
C VAL A 757 -11.54 -40.14 -9.94
N THR A 758 -12.62 -39.87 -9.21
CA THR A 758 -13.75 -39.07 -9.68
C THR A 758 -13.94 -37.89 -8.75
N CYS A 759 -13.91 -36.68 -9.28
CA CYS A 759 -14.20 -35.43 -8.58
C CYS A 759 -15.53 -34.85 -9.07
N GLN A 760 -16.42 -34.51 -8.14
CA GLN A 760 -17.72 -33.94 -8.48
C GLN A 760 -17.61 -32.51 -9.03
N LEU A 761 -16.68 -31.70 -8.51
CA LEU A 761 -16.57 -30.28 -8.84
C LEU A 761 -15.12 -29.88 -9.14
N CYS A 762 -14.72 -29.87 -10.40
CA CYS A 762 -13.45 -29.33 -10.88
C CYS A 762 -13.63 -27.97 -11.55
N ARG A 763 -12.87 -26.97 -11.09
CA ARG A 763 -13.03 -25.57 -11.53
C ARG A 763 -12.33 -25.30 -12.86
N LYS A 764 -13.03 -24.63 -13.77
CA LYS A 764 -12.54 -24.08 -15.03
C LYS A 764 -11.90 -22.69 -14.85
N ALA A 765 -11.16 -22.22 -15.85
CA ALA A 765 -10.62 -20.86 -15.89
C ALA A 765 -11.72 -19.78 -15.99
N ASP A 766 -12.86 -20.11 -16.62
CA ASP A 766 -14.04 -19.24 -16.69
C ASP A 766 -14.88 -19.21 -15.40
N GLY A 767 -14.42 -19.94 -14.36
CA GLY A 767 -15.07 -20.03 -13.07
C GLY A 767 -16.10 -21.15 -12.95
N ARG A 768 -16.58 -21.79 -14.04
CA ARG A 768 -17.56 -22.88 -13.95
C ARG A 768 -16.98 -24.14 -13.29
N GLN A 769 -17.84 -25.03 -12.80
CA GLN A 769 -17.44 -26.31 -12.22
C GLN A 769 -17.99 -27.49 -13.04
N LEU A 770 -17.15 -28.48 -13.32
CA LEU A 770 -17.50 -29.69 -14.05
C LEU A 770 -17.14 -30.94 -13.24
N GLN A 771 -17.90 -32.01 -13.42
CA GLN A 771 -17.49 -33.33 -12.93
C GLN A 771 -16.37 -33.86 -13.83
N SER A 772 -15.32 -34.40 -13.22
CA SER A 772 -14.20 -34.97 -13.94
C SER A 772 -13.68 -36.23 -13.28
N SER A 773 -13.32 -37.22 -14.10
CA SER A 773 -12.79 -38.51 -13.67
C SER A 773 -11.50 -38.81 -14.41
N PHE A 774 -10.55 -39.44 -13.73
CA PHE A 774 -9.25 -39.82 -14.30
C PHE A 774 -8.79 -41.19 -13.80
N GLU A 775 -8.31 -42.02 -14.73
CA GLU A 775 -7.79 -43.36 -14.44
C GLU A 775 -6.31 -43.30 -14.05
N LEU A 776 -6.01 -43.67 -12.80
CA LEU A 776 -4.68 -43.51 -12.21
C LEU A 776 -3.58 -44.31 -12.91
N GLY A 777 -3.93 -45.43 -13.56
CA GLY A 777 -2.99 -46.22 -14.36
C GLY A 777 -2.37 -45.44 -15.53
N LEU A 778 -2.99 -44.33 -15.95
CA LEU A 778 -2.53 -43.49 -17.06
C LEU A 778 -1.60 -42.34 -16.62
N CYS A 779 -1.32 -42.21 -15.31
CA CYS A 779 -0.43 -41.19 -14.75
C CYS A 779 0.73 -41.82 -13.99
N LEU A 780 1.74 -42.26 -14.73
CA LEU A 780 2.95 -42.89 -14.18
C LEU A 780 3.92 -41.83 -13.62
N PRO A 781 4.64 -42.12 -12.50
CA PRO A 781 5.67 -41.24 -11.95
C PRO A 781 6.73 -40.90 -13.01
N PRO A 782 7.17 -39.62 -13.13
CA PRO A 782 7.00 -38.52 -12.19
C PRO A 782 5.71 -37.69 -12.35
N GLY A 783 4.71 -38.16 -13.11
CA GLY A 783 3.46 -37.46 -13.35
C GLY A 783 2.59 -37.27 -12.11
N LYS A 784 1.96 -36.09 -11.99
CA LYS A 784 1.00 -35.74 -10.95
C LYS A 784 -0.32 -35.29 -11.57
N LEU A 785 -1.44 -35.61 -10.90
CA LEU A 785 -2.75 -35.14 -11.32
C LEU A 785 -2.88 -33.62 -11.15
N ASP A 786 -3.31 -32.95 -12.20
CA ASP A 786 -3.61 -31.53 -12.22
C ASP A 786 -4.99 -31.30 -12.82
N ASN A 787 -5.59 -30.14 -12.55
CA ASN A 787 -6.83 -29.72 -13.16
C ASN A 787 -6.53 -28.72 -14.29
N GLN A 788 -6.73 -29.15 -15.53
CA GLN A 788 -6.65 -28.28 -16.71
C GLN A 788 -8.06 -27.92 -17.16
N ASP A 789 -8.47 -26.69 -16.86
CA ASP A 789 -9.75 -26.11 -17.25
C ASP A 789 -10.98 -27.00 -16.93
N GLY A 790 -11.05 -27.53 -15.71
CA GLY A 790 -12.16 -28.36 -15.23
C GLY A 790 -12.02 -29.85 -15.56
N SER A 791 -10.96 -30.26 -16.26
CA SER A 791 -10.64 -31.66 -16.52
C SER A 791 -9.40 -32.10 -15.73
N LEU A 792 -9.49 -33.24 -15.04
CA LEU A 792 -8.35 -33.90 -14.43
C LEU A 792 -7.45 -34.47 -15.53
N ILE A 793 -6.17 -34.12 -15.46
CA ILE A 793 -5.14 -34.58 -16.38
C ILE A 793 -3.90 -35.02 -15.62
N CYS A 794 -3.06 -35.85 -16.25
CA CYS A 794 -1.72 -36.12 -15.74
C CYS A 794 -0.72 -35.09 -16.29
N LYS A 795 -0.18 -34.21 -15.44
CA LYS A 795 0.97 -33.37 -15.80
C LYS A 795 2.27 -34.05 -15.40
N GLY A 796 3.18 -34.18 -16.35
CA GLY A 796 4.51 -34.77 -16.11
C GLY A 796 4.61 -36.29 -16.34
N GLY A 797 3.55 -36.93 -16.86
CA GLY A 797 3.55 -38.33 -17.31
C GLY A 797 2.84 -38.46 -18.68
N LYS A 798 3.23 -39.43 -19.50
CA LYS A 798 2.62 -39.67 -20.83
C LYS A 798 1.23 -40.29 -20.66
N SER A 799 0.17 -39.60 -21.06
CA SER A 799 -1.16 -40.20 -21.27
C SER A 799 -1.44 -40.38 -22.77
N PRO A 800 -1.93 -41.55 -23.23
CA PRO A 800 -2.28 -41.80 -24.63
C PRO A 800 -3.78 -41.57 -24.87
N GLY A 801 -4.16 -40.96 -26.00
CA GLY A 801 -5.50 -41.19 -26.55
C GLY A 801 -6.33 -40.00 -27.07
N VAL A 802 -5.83 -38.77 -27.07
CA VAL A 802 -6.48 -37.67 -27.83
C VAL A 802 -5.54 -37.26 -28.95
N GLN A 803 -5.88 -37.59 -30.20
CA GLN A 803 -5.13 -37.10 -31.37
C GLN A 803 -5.50 -35.63 -31.62
N GLU A 804 -4.87 -34.75 -30.86
CA GLU A 804 -4.84 -33.32 -31.12
C GLU A 804 -3.92 -33.03 -32.32
N LEU A 805 -4.40 -32.18 -33.24
CA LEU A 805 -3.56 -31.64 -34.32
C LEU A 805 -2.41 -30.83 -33.70
N PRO A 806 -1.16 -30.97 -34.18
CA PRO A 806 0.01 -30.29 -33.60
C PRO A 806 -0.21 -28.78 -33.44
N GLU A 807 0.05 -28.24 -32.26
CA GLU A 807 0.00 -26.80 -32.02
C GLU A 807 1.12 -26.08 -32.81
N GLY A 808 0.76 -25.00 -33.51
CA GLY A 808 1.73 -24.22 -34.28
C GLY A 808 1.10 -23.04 -35.05
N PRO A 809 1.87 -21.99 -35.34
CA PRO A 809 1.39 -20.78 -36.04
C PRO A 809 0.87 -21.04 -37.46
N TYR A 810 1.19 -22.18 -38.09
CA TYR A 810 0.62 -22.58 -39.38
C TYR A 810 -0.93 -22.58 -39.39
N LYS A 811 -1.58 -22.83 -38.24
CA LYS A 811 -3.06 -22.84 -38.09
C LYS A 811 -3.72 -21.48 -38.42
N GLN A 812 -2.96 -20.38 -38.39
CA GLN A 812 -3.46 -19.05 -38.74
C GLN A 812 -3.50 -18.80 -40.26
N THR A 813 -2.71 -19.57 -41.01
CA THR A 813 -2.44 -19.35 -42.45
C THR A 813 -2.79 -20.56 -43.32
N CYS A 814 -3.16 -21.69 -42.71
CA CYS A 814 -3.58 -22.92 -43.36
C CYS A 814 -4.91 -23.42 -42.78
N SER A 815 -5.81 -23.90 -43.63
CA SER A 815 -7.12 -24.46 -43.27
C SER A 815 -7.34 -25.85 -43.90
N GLU A 816 -8.34 -26.59 -43.42
CA GLU A 816 -8.65 -27.97 -43.87
C GLU A 816 -7.49 -28.95 -43.64
N CYS A 817 -6.90 -28.88 -42.44
CA CYS A 817 -5.79 -29.75 -42.03
C CYS A 817 -6.27 -31.03 -41.34
N ARG A 818 -5.80 -32.18 -41.82
CA ARG A 818 -6.08 -33.52 -41.26
C ARG A 818 -4.79 -34.33 -41.13
N LEU A 819 -4.77 -35.26 -40.17
CA LEU A 819 -3.70 -36.23 -40.03
C LEU A 819 -4.02 -37.45 -40.90
N GLU A 820 -3.20 -37.69 -41.92
CA GLU A 820 -3.21 -38.95 -42.67
C GLU A 820 -2.31 -39.94 -41.92
N GLY A 821 -2.88 -40.62 -40.92
CA GLY A 821 -2.15 -41.51 -40.02
C GLY A 821 -1.37 -40.76 -38.92
N PRO A 822 -0.57 -41.47 -38.09
CA PRO A 822 0.04 -40.89 -36.88
C PRO A 822 1.22 -39.95 -37.13
N ARG A 823 1.65 -39.75 -38.38
CA ARG A 823 2.92 -39.09 -38.71
C ARG A 823 2.84 -38.02 -39.78
N THR A 824 1.75 -37.93 -40.55
CA THR A 824 1.68 -37.00 -41.67
C THR A 824 0.54 -36.02 -41.47
N LEU A 825 0.89 -34.74 -41.33
CA LEU A 825 -0.08 -33.64 -41.29
C LEU A 825 -0.25 -33.09 -42.70
N LYS A 826 -1.49 -33.07 -43.20
CA LYS A 826 -1.82 -32.58 -44.53
C LYS A 826 -2.87 -31.48 -44.45
N CYS A 827 -2.60 -30.35 -45.08
CA CYS A 827 -3.47 -29.19 -45.16
C CYS A 827 -3.81 -28.92 -46.62
N GLU A 828 -5.11 -28.86 -46.96
CA GLU A 828 -5.53 -28.67 -48.34
C GLU A 828 -5.45 -27.20 -48.79
N ARG A 829 -5.43 -26.26 -47.84
CA ARG A 829 -5.38 -24.82 -48.15
C ARG A 829 -4.34 -24.09 -47.31
N CYS A 830 -3.16 -23.80 -47.87
CA CYS A 830 -2.14 -22.94 -47.27
C CYS A 830 -1.85 -21.73 -48.17
N GLY A 831 -1.86 -20.53 -47.60
CA GLY A 831 -1.55 -19.30 -48.36
C GLY A 831 -0.05 -19.10 -48.59
N ASN A 832 0.32 -18.64 -49.79
CA ASN A 832 1.68 -18.23 -50.15
C ASN A 832 1.82 -16.69 -50.24
N LEU A 833 3.04 -16.17 -50.47
CA LEU A 833 3.36 -14.74 -50.54
C LEU A 833 2.70 -14.00 -51.72
N GLN A 834 2.14 -14.74 -52.68
CA GLN A 834 1.39 -14.24 -53.83
C GLN A 834 -0.14 -14.32 -53.62
N SER A 835 -0.59 -14.64 -52.40
CA SER A 835 -2.01 -14.84 -52.01
C SER A 835 -2.73 -15.98 -52.74
N GLN A 836 -2.00 -16.92 -53.33
CA GLN A 836 -2.54 -18.15 -53.91
C GLN A 836 -2.59 -19.27 -52.86
N VAL A 837 -3.58 -20.16 -52.98
CA VAL A 837 -3.80 -21.25 -52.03
C VAL A 837 -3.29 -22.57 -52.61
N VAL A 838 -2.40 -23.24 -51.89
CA VAL A 838 -1.75 -24.50 -52.30
C VAL A 838 -1.85 -25.54 -51.18
N SER A 839 -1.88 -26.82 -51.56
CA SER A 839 -1.92 -27.92 -50.60
C SER A 839 -0.51 -28.31 -50.14
N SER A 840 -0.36 -28.62 -48.85
CA SER A 840 0.93 -28.94 -48.26
C SER A 840 0.82 -30.10 -47.27
N SER A 841 1.80 -31.01 -47.31
CA SER A 841 1.91 -32.13 -46.38
C SER A 841 3.29 -32.14 -45.70
N TYR A 842 3.32 -32.50 -44.43
CA TYR A 842 4.53 -32.53 -43.62
C TYR A 842 4.58 -33.73 -42.70
N ASP A 843 5.75 -34.37 -42.64
CA ASP A 843 6.04 -35.51 -41.77
C ASP A 843 6.47 -35.03 -40.38
N LEU A 844 5.60 -35.23 -39.40
CA LEU A 844 5.76 -34.81 -38.01
C LEU A 844 6.95 -35.47 -37.31
N SER A 845 7.46 -36.60 -37.81
CA SER A 845 8.67 -37.21 -37.25
C SER A 845 9.90 -36.32 -37.39
N ARG A 846 9.86 -35.36 -38.33
CA ARG A 846 10.94 -34.40 -38.59
C ARG A 846 10.85 -33.13 -37.75
N CYS A 847 9.79 -32.97 -36.95
CA CYS A 847 9.53 -31.79 -36.13
C CYS A 847 9.13 -32.18 -34.70
N SER A 848 10.11 -32.20 -33.79
CA SER A 848 9.90 -32.56 -32.39
C SER A 848 10.12 -31.37 -31.46
N ALA A 849 9.32 -31.29 -30.39
CA ALA A 849 9.34 -30.17 -29.45
C ALA A 849 10.75 -29.90 -28.90
N PRO A 850 11.16 -28.63 -28.77
CA PRO A 850 10.35 -27.41 -28.77
C PRO A 850 10.18 -26.73 -30.14
N ALA A 851 10.54 -27.39 -31.25
CA ALA A 851 10.35 -26.82 -32.59
C ALA A 851 8.85 -26.77 -32.97
N GLN A 852 8.42 -25.67 -33.62
CA GLN A 852 7.02 -25.43 -34.00
C GLN A 852 6.83 -25.36 -35.52
N LEU A 853 5.71 -25.91 -36.00
CA LEU A 853 5.35 -25.91 -37.43
C LEU A 853 4.88 -24.53 -37.91
N HIS A 854 5.50 -24.06 -38.98
CA HIS A 854 5.21 -22.80 -39.66
C HIS A 854 4.80 -23.05 -41.12
N ASN A 855 3.94 -22.19 -41.65
CA ASN A 855 3.73 -22.09 -43.09
C ASN A 855 4.76 -21.09 -43.66
N GLN A 856 5.73 -21.58 -44.41
CA GLN A 856 6.68 -20.76 -45.17
C GLN A 856 6.27 -20.83 -46.64
N ASP A 857 5.62 -19.78 -47.12
CA ASP A 857 5.27 -19.57 -48.54
C ASP A 857 4.44 -20.71 -49.18
N GLY A 858 3.42 -21.20 -48.46
CA GLY A 858 2.56 -22.29 -48.92
C GLY A 858 3.08 -23.69 -48.57
N ALA A 859 4.26 -23.82 -47.96
CA ALA A 859 4.84 -25.07 -47.50
C ALA A 859 4.98 -25.15 -45.97
N LEU A 860 4.55 -26.26 -45.36
CA LEU A 860 4.74 -26.52 -43.93
C LEU A 860 6.21 -26.83 -43.64
N THR A 861 6.81 -26.17 -42.65
CA THR A 861 8.22 -26.30 -42.22
C THR A 861 8.36 -26.23 -40.71
N CYS A 862 9.46 -26.74 -40.14
CA CYS A 862 9.67 -26.83 -38.69
C CYS A 862 10.84 -25.94 -38.23
N ILE A 863 10.63 -25.11 -37.21
CA ILE A 863 11.63 -24.14 -36.73
C ILE A 863 11.76 -24.23 -35.21
N GLY A 864 13.00 -24.38 -34.68
CA GLY A 864 13.32 -24.29 -33.25
C GLY A 864 13.95 -25.52 -32.58
N VAL A 865 15.04 -26.08 -33.10
CA VAL A 865 15.77 -27.19 -32.43
C VAL A 865 16.72 -26.63 -31.35
N PRO A 866 16.55 -26.94 -30.05
CA PRO A 866 17.52 -26.61 -29.02
C PRO A 866 18.71 -27.56 -29.09
N SER A 867 19.90 -27.03 -28.80
CA SER A 867 21.15 -27.78 -28.73
C SER A 867 21.04 -28.98 -27.78
N GLY A 868 21.37 -30.19 -28.25
CA GLY A 868 21.14 -31.45 -27.52
C GLY A 868 21.94 -31.60 -26.21
N PRO A 869 21.54 -32.52 -25.31
CA PRO A 869 22.09 -32.62 -23.94
C PRO A 869 23.51 -33.22 -23.82
N ARG A 870 24.18 -33.53 -24.93
CA ARG A 870 25.53 -34.13 -24.97
C ARG A 870 26.54 -33.25 -25.72
N LEU A 871 26.52 -31.95 -25.45
CA LEU A 871 27.45 -31.00 -26.05
C LEU A 871 28.51 -30.54 -25.03
N PRO A 872 29.75 -30.26 -25.45
CA PRO A 872 30.81 -29.78 -24.56
C PRO A 872 30.41 -28.50 -23.82
N ALA A 873 30.85 -28.36 -22.57
CA ALA A 873 30.60 -27.16 -21.79
C ALA A 873 31.34 -25.95 -22.41
N GLY A 874 30.60 -24.90 -22.74
CA GLY A 874 31.16 -23.68 -23.31
C GLY A 874 30.14 -22.54 -23.38
N ASN A 875 30.62 -21.30 -23.42
CA ASN A 875 29.75 -20.12 -23.47
C ASN A 875 29.02 -19.97 -24.82
N TYR A 876 29.48 -20.68 -25.86
CA TYR A 876 28.81 -20.71 -27.17
C TYR A 876 27.37 -21.23 -27.09
N LEU A 877 27.03 -22.10 -26.12
CA LEU A 877 25.66 -22.61 -25.90
C LEU A 877 24.62 -21.51 -25.64
N LYS A 878 25.05 -20.32 -25.21
CA LYS A 878 24.17 -19.16 -24.99
C LYS A 878 23.99 -18.29 -26.23
N SER A 879 24.82 -18.48 -27.25
CA SER A 879 24.95 -17.57 -28.40
C SER A 879 24.89 -18.25 -29.77
N CYS A 880 24.93 -19.58 -29.80
CA CYS A 880 24.76 -20.42 -30.98
C CYS A 880 23.58 -21.38 -30.82
N GLU A 881 22.77 -21.53 -31.87
CA GLU A 881 21.60 -22.41 -31.92
C GLU A 881 21.77 -23.48 -33.01
N GLY A 882 21.12 -24.64 -32.86
CA GLY A 882 21.21 -25.76 -33.79
C GLY A 882 22.53 -26.54 -33.77
N CYS A 883 23.23 -26.55 -32.63
CA CYS A 883 24.49 -27.26 -32.47
C CYS A 883 24.29 -28.78 -32.33
N HIS A 884 25.03 -29.57 -33.11
CA HIS A 884 25.08 -31.02 -33.01
C HIS A 884 26.50 -31.55 -33.26
N LEU A 885 26.78 -32.73 -32.70
CA LEU A 885 28.02 -33.48 -32.94
C LEU A 885 27.77 -34.51 -34.04
N GLN A 886 28.64 -34.57 -35.05
CA GLN A 886 28.61 -35.67 -36.02
C GLN A 886 29.31 -36.91 -35.41
N GLU A 887 28.62 -38.06 -35.42
CA GLU A 887 29.17 -39.33 -34.95
C GLU A 887 30.28 -39.81 -35.89
N GLY A 888 31.52 -39.88 -35.38
CA GLY A 888 32.70 -40.37 -36.11
C GLY A 888 33.95 -39.48 -35.95
N ASP A 889 33.82 -38.16 -36.17
CA ASP A 889 34.96 -37.25 -36.33
C ASP A 889 35.11 -36.19 -35.22
N GLN A 890 34.34 -36.30 -34.12
CA GLN A 890 34.27 -35.31 -33.03
C GLN A 890 34.11 -33.85 -33.53
N LEU A 891 33.41 -33.67 -34.65
CA LEU A 891 33.17 -32.37 -35.25
C LEU A 891 31.87 -31.78 -34.68
N LEU A 892 32.00 -30.66 -33.97
CA LEU A 892 30.87 -29.87 -33.50
C LEU A 892 30.45 -28.90 -34.60
N SER A 893 29.18 -28.93 -35.02
CA SER A 893 28.64 -28.00 -36.02
C SER A 893 27.41 -27.27 -35.49
N CYS A 894 27.39 -25.95 -35.63
CA CYS A 894 26.30 -25.06 -35.21
C CYS A 894 25.78 -24.25 -36.40
N SER A 895 24.46 -24.24 -36.59
CA SER A 895 23.83 -23.58 -37.74
C SER A 895 23.60 -22.07 -37.55
N HIS A 896 23.46 -21.59 -36.31
CA HIS A 896 23.14 -20.17 -36.05
C HIS A 896 23.97 -19.58 -34.90
N CYS A 897 25.22 -19.20 -35.16
CA CYS A 897 26.07 -18.47 -34.20
C CYS A 897 25.95 -16.95 -34.37
N LYS A 898 25.56 -16.24 -33.30
CA LYS A 898 25.32 -14.79 -33.32
C LYS A 898 26.62 -13.98 -33.23
N ALA A 899 26.76 -12.99 -34.12
CA ALA A 899 27.78 -11.94 -34.06
C ALA A 899 27.21 -10.64 -33.42
N PRO A 900 28.04 -9.71 -32.91
CA PRO A 900 27.61 -8.49 -32.23
C PRO A 900 26.71 -7.56 -33.06
N GLY A 901 26.71 -7.69 -34.39
CA GLY A 901 25.83 -6.95 -35.31
C GLY A 901 24.53 -7.66 -35.70
N GLY A 902 24.15 -8.76 -35.03
CA GLY A 902 22.91 -9.51 -35.31
C GLY A 902 22.99 -10.50 -36.48
N LEU A 903 24.07 -10.46 -37.27
CA LEU A 903 24.37 -11.47 -38.30
C LEU A 903 24.59 -12.85 -37.67
N GLN A 904 23.96 -13.87 -38.27
CA GLN A 904 24.12 -15.28 -37.88
C GLN A 904 25.00 -16.00 -38.89
N ARG A 905 25.93 -16.83 -38.40
CA ARG A 905 26.85 -17.62 -39.22
C ARG A 905 26.80 -19.10 -38.83
N VAL A 906 27.06 -19.96 -39.80
CA VAL A 906 27.32 -21.39 -39.57
C VAL A 906 28.78 -21.53 -39.14
N SER A 907 29.04 -22.26 -38.06
CA SER A 907 30.40 -22.50 -37.57
C SER A 907 30.56 -23.95 -37.13
N SER A 908 31.69 -24.55 -37.49
CA SER A 908 32.10 -25.88 -37.03
C SER A 908 33.47 -25.83 -36.36
N TYR A 909 33.71 -26.73 -35.40
CA TYR A 909 34.98 -26.86 -34.68
C TYR A 909 35.26 -28.31 -34.30
N GLN A 910 36.51 -28.75 -34.47
CA GLN A 910 36.92 -30.13 -34.16
C GLN A 910 37.39 -30.24 -32.71
N LEU A 911 36.73 -31.09 -31.92
CA LEU A 911 36.89 -31.08 -30.46
C LEU A 911 38.27 -31.56 -29.98
N ASP A 912 38.92 -32.46 -30.71
CA ASP A 912 40.25 -32.99 -30.36
C ASP A 912 41.33 -31.89 -30.32
N LEU A 913 41.10 -30.76 -30.99
CA LEU A 913 42.02 -29.61 -31.00
C LEU A 913 41.90 -28.74 -29.74
N CYS A 914 40.88 -28.93 -28.89
CA CYS A 914 40.66 -28.13 -27.67
C CYS A 914 40.65 -29.00 -26.40
N PRO A 915 41.82 -29.51 -25.95
CA PRO A 915 41.91 -30.34 -24.76
C PRO A 915 41.72 -29.53 -23.46
N VAL A 916 41.24 -30.19 -22.41
CA VAL A 916 41.07 -29.62 -21.06
C VAL A 916 42.43 -29.13 -20.54
N PRO A 917 42.56 -27.89 -20.02
CA PRO A 917 41.51 -27.01 -19.49
C PRO A 917 40.83 -26.05 -20.48
N GLY A 918 41.11 -26.16 -21.78
CA GLY A 918 40.50 -25.33 -22.83
C GLY A 918 38.97 -25.45 -22.89
N ARG A 919 38.30 -24.34 -23.21
CA ARG A 919 36.83 -24.25 -23.35
C ARG A 919 36.46 -23.60 -24.67
N LEU A 920 35.37 -24.07 -25.28
CA LEU A 920 34.85 -23.51 -26.51
C LEU A 920 33.99 -22.27 -26.26
N GLU A 921 34.27 -21.21 -27.02
CA GLU A 921 33.52 -19.96 -26.99
C GLU A 921 33.18 -19.47 -28.39
N ASN A 922 32.07 -18.75 -28.52
CA ASN A 922 31.70 -18.08 -29.77
C ASN A 922 32.31 -16.69 -29.79
N TRP A 923 33.16 -16.41 -30.77
CA TRP A 923 33.73 -15.10 -31.02
C TRP A 923 33.31 -14.62 -32.41
N ASN A 924 32.50 -13.55 -32.45
CA ASN A 924 32.01 -12.93 -33.69
C ASN A 924 31.34 -13.90 -34.70
N GLY A 925 30.63 -14.91 -34.19
CA GLY A 925 29.95 -15.92 -35.01
C GLY A 925 30.81 -17.13 -35.40
N VAL A 926 32.02 -17.25 -34.87
CA VAL A 926 32.95 -18.38 -35.10
C VAL A 926 33.34 -19.03 -33.77
N LEU A 927 33.35 -20.37 -33.72
CA LEU A 927 33.75 -21.14 -32.54
C LEU A 927 35.28 -21.17 -32.38
N ASN A 928 35.78 -20.87 -31.17
CA ASN A 928 37.21 -20.84 -30.83
C ASN A 928 37.49 -21.55 -29.50
N CYS A 929 38.71 -22.09 -29.35
CA CYS A 929 39.20 -22.68 -28.10
C CYS A 929 39.97 -21.63 -27.28
N LEU A 930 39.57 -21.42 -26.02
CA LEU A 930 40.21 -20.46 -25.11
C LEU A 930 40.55 -21.11 -23.77
N GLY A 931 41.58 -20.59 -23.11
CA GLY A 931 41.99 -21.04 -21.76
C GLY A 931 43.08 -22.11 -21.76
N LEU A 932 43.81 -22.27 -22.87
CA LEU A 932 44.99 -23.13 -22.92
C LEU A 932 46.18 -22.45 -22.23
N ILE A 933 46.78 -23.15 -21.26
CA ILE A 933 47.91 -22.65 -20.48
C ILE A 933 49.18 -22.73 -21.33
N SER A 934 49.91 -21.62 -21.44
CA SER A 934 51.23 -21.59 -22.07
C SER A 934 52.30 -21.91 -21.04
N ASP A 935 53.39 -22.54 -21.47
CA ASP A 935 54.51 -22.89 -20.59
C ASP A 935 55.10 -21.62 -19.95
N PRO A 936 55.26 -21.58 -18.61
CA PRO A 936 55.83 -20.43 -17.91
C PRO A 936 57.23 -20.04 -18.40
N ALA A 937 58.00 -20.94 -19.02
CA ALA A 937 59.31 -20.65 -19.58
C ALA A 937 59.28 -19.83 -20.89
N VAL A 938 58.12 -19.68 -21.53
CA VAL A 938 57.95 -18.86 -22.74
C VAL A 938 58.29 -17.39 -22.41
N PRO A 939 58.95 -16.62 -23.29
CA PRO A 939 59.19 -15.20 -23.07
C PRO A 939 57.88 -14.38 -23.07
N GLY A 940 57.89 -13.20 -22.44
CA GLY A 940 56.80 -12.22 -22.54
C GLY A 940 56.63 -11.71 -23.97
N GLY A 941 55.52 -11.04 -24.28
CA GLY A 941 55.31 -10.41 -25.59
C GLY A 941 53.84 -10.21 -25.95
N ALA A 942 53.57 -9.29 -26.88
CA ALA A 942 52.22 -8.93 -27.32
C ALA A 942 51.45 -10.10 -27.97
N PHE A 943 52.16 -11.07 -28.56
CA PHE A 943 51.54 -12.26 -29.14
C PHE A 943 50.69 -13.07 -28.12
N ARG A 944 50.97 -13.00 -26.82
CA ARG A 944 50.24 -13.74 -25.76
C ARG A 944 48.77 -13.34 -25.64
N GLU A 945 48.36 -12.18 -26.13
CA GLU A 945 46.95 -11.76 -26.15
C GLU A 945 46.13 -12.47 -27.23
N SER A 946 46.79 -13.04 -28.23
CA SER A 946 46.17 -13.62 -29.42
C SER A 946 46.61 -15.05 -29.75
N CYS A 947 47.66 -15.55 -29.10
CA CYS A 947 48.15 -16.92 -29.20
C CYS A 947 48.10 -17.63 -27.83
N GLN A 948 47.69 -18.91 -27.83
CA GLN A 948 47.58 -19.72 -26.61
C GLN A 948 48.18 -21.12 -26.81
N GLY A 949 48.47 -21.80 -25.69
CA GLY A 949 49.11 -23.11 -25.67
C GLY A 949 50.50 -23.09 -26.30
N CYS A 950 51.32 -22.11 -25.90
CA CYS A 950 52.68 -21.92 -26.39
C CYS A 950 53.70 -22.69 -25.56
N ARG A 951 54.69 -23.30 -26.23
CA ARG A 951 55.81 -24.01 -25.60
C ARG A 951 57.12 -23.76 -26.36
N LEU A 952 58.24 -23.85 -25.64
CA LEU A 952 59.58 -23.78 -26.23
C LEU A 952 60.07 -25.19 -26.53
N GLU A 953 60.49 -25.41 -27.77
CA GLU A 953 61.07 -26.66 -28.24
C GLU A 953 62.52 -26.43 -28.67
N SER A 954 63.40 -27.37 -28.34
CA SER A 954 64.78 -27.37 -28.84
C SER A 954 64.80 -27.82 -30.30
N SER A 955 65.40 -27.04 -31.20
CA SER A 955 65.48 -27.39 -32.62
C SER A 955 66.38 -28.62 -32.84
N GLU A 956 65.87 -29.63 -33.55
CA GLU A 956 66.61 -30.87 -33.88
C GLU A 956 67.86 -30.61 -34.76
N THR A 957 67.96 -29.43 -35.40
CA THR A 957 69.10 -29.03 -36.24
C THR A 957 70.19 -28.24 -35.49
N GLY A 958 70.10 -28.12 -34.16
CA GLY A 958 71.11 -27.42 -33.34
C GLY A 958 71.07 -25.88 -33.43
N GLN A 959 70.08 -25.30 -34.12
CA GLN A 959 69.96 -23.85 -34.36
C GLN A 959 69.06 -23.11 -33.36
N GLY A 960 69.19 -23.40 -32.06
CA GLY A 960 68.51 -22.65 -31.00
C GLY A 960 67.08 -23.11 -30.66
N GLN A 961 66.39 -22.32 -29.84
CA GLN A 961 65.03 -22.61 -29.36
C GLN A 961 63.96 -22.12 -30.36
N VAL A 962 62.92 -22.93 -30.57
CA VAL A 962 61.74 -22.62 -31.39
C VAL A 962 60.54 -22.45 -30.46
N LEU A 963 59.82 -21.34 -30.63
CA LEU A 963 58.56 -21.12 -29.94
C LEU A 963 57.43 -21.65 -30.82
N THR A 964 56.69 -22.63 -30.31
CA THR A 964 55.54 -23.24 -30.99
C THR A 964 54.27 -22.94 -30.19
N CYS A 965 53.29 -22.29 -30.82
CA CYS A 965 51.96 -22.06 -30.25
C CYS A 965 50.91 -22.87 -31.01
N SER A 966 50.05 -23.56 -30.28
CA SER A 966 49.00 -24.40 -30.86
C SER A 966 47.83 -23.61 -31.43
N HIS A 967 47.50 -22.44 -30.85
CA HIS A 967 46.30 -21.68 -31.21
C HIS A 967 46.58 -20.18 -31.31
N CYS A 968 47.01 -19.73 -32.48
CA CYS A 968 47.16 -18.31 -32.83
C CYS A 968 45.96 -17.80 -33.64
N ARG A 969 45.33 -16.73 -33.18
CA ARG A 969 44.12 -16.16 -33.78
C ARG A 969 44.45 -15.27 -34.98
N ALA A 970 43.76 -15.51 -36.10
CA ALA A 970 43.78 -14.71 -37.31
C ALA A 970 42.68 -13.63 -37.30
N ALA A 971 42.73 -12.68 -38.24
CA ALA A 971 41.80 -11.56 -38.33
C ALA A 971 40.37 -12.00 -38.70
N ASP A 972 40.23 -13.14 -39.40
CA ASP A 972 38.93 -13.77 -39.70
C ASP A 972 38.31 -14.47 -38.47
N GLY A 973 39.03 -14.50 -37.35
CA GLY A 973 38.60 -15.08 -36.08
C GLY A 973 38.98 -16.54 -35.90
N ARG A 974 39.54 -17.23 -36.91
CA ARG A 974 39.95 -18.64 -36.79
C ARG A 974 41.29 -18.76 -36.06
N GLN A 975 41.51 -19.90 -35.40
CA GLN A 975 42.77 -20.23 -34.74
C GLN A 975 43.55 -21.25 -35.59
N LYS A 976 44.86 -21.02 -35.73
CA LYS A 976 45.79 -21.95 -36.39
C LYS A 976 47.09 -22.10 -35.59
N PRO A 977 47.77 -23.26 -35.67
CA PRO A 977 49.08 -23.43 -35.05
C PRO A 977 50.14 -22.61 -35.78
N SER A 978 51.12 -22.10 -35.05
CA SER A 978 52.25 -21.35 -35.62
C SER A 978 53.51 -21.51 -34.77
N SER A 979 54.66 -21.61 -35.43
CA SER A 979 55.97 -21.68 -34.80
C SER A 979 56.94 -20.65 -35.37
N VAL A 980 57.88 -20.20 -34.55
CA VAL A 980 58.94 -19.24 -34.94
C VAL A 980 60.24 -19.55 -34.22
N ALA A 981 61.36 -19.49 -34.95
CA ALA A 981 62.69 -19.69 -34.37
C ALA A 981 63.17 -18.43 -33.64
N LEU A 982 63.55 -18.56 -32.36
CA LEU A 982 63.94 -17.42 -31.54
C LEU A 982 65.33 -16.87 -31.87
N ALA A 983 66.19 -17.65 -32.52
CA ALA A 983 67.53 -17.22 -32.92
C ALA A 983 67.53 -16.03 -33.90
N GLY A 984 66.42 -15.78 -34.60
CA GLY A 984 66.24 -14.64 -35.51
C GLY A 984 65.64 -13.38 -34.88
N CYS A 985 65.27 -13.42 -33.59
CA CYS A 985 64.72 -12.28 -32.84
C CYS A 985 65.82 -11.63 -31.98
N LEU A 986 66.12 -10.35 -32.19
CA LEU A 986 67.12 -9.59 -31.40
C LEU A 986 66.75 -9.49 -29.90
N ASP A 987 65.48 -9.19 -29.60
CA ASP A 987 64.89 -9.30 -28.26
C ASP A 987 63.52 -10.00 -28.34
N PRO A 988 63.46 -11.31 -28.02
CA PRO A 988 62.23 -12.09 -28.10
C PRO A 988 61.08 -11.55 -27.25
N ALA A 989 61.37 -10.86 -26.14
CA ALA A 989 60.35 -10.43 -25.20
C ALA A 989 59.53 -9.23 -25.72
N GLN A 990 60.12 -8.42 -26.61
CA GLN A 990 59.49 -7.21 -27.15
C GLN A 990 59.07 -7.35 -28.62
N MET A 991 59.76 -8.18 -29.41
CA MET A 991 59.56 -8.21 -30.85
C MET A 991 58.60 -9.31 -31.33
N LEU A 992 58.26 -10.31 -30.51
CA LEU A 992 57.34 -11.37 -30.93
C LEU A 992 55.89 -10.87 -31.03
N GLN A 993 55.32 -10.95 -32.23
CA GLN A 993 53.94 -10.56 -32.51
C GLN A 993 53.22 -11.63 -33.33
N ASN A 994 51.89 -11.69 -33.17
CA ASN A 994 51.03 -12.51 -34.00
C ASN A 994 50.46 -11.63 -35.13
N ARG A 995 50.83 -11.94 -36.37
CA ARG A 995 50.30 -11.30 -37.58
C ARG A 995 49.41 -12.29 -38.30
N ASP A 996 48.10 -12.08 -38.18
CA ASP A 996 47.07 -12.89 -38.85
C ASP A 996 47.20 -14.41 -38.60
N GLY A 997 47.40 -14.76 -37.33
CA GLY A 997 47.55 -16.14 -36.84
C GLY A 997 48.93 -16.75 -37.07
N SER A 998 49.91 -15.98 -37.53
CA SER A 998 51.30 -16.41 -37.69
C SER A 998 52.24 -15.62 -36.78
N LEU A 999 53.05 -16.33 -36.01
CA LEU A 999 54.09 -15.74 -35.16
C LEU A 999 55.25 -15.24 -36.02
N ILE A 1000 55.61 -13.98 -35.83
CA ILE A 1000 56.74 -13.34 -36.51
C ILE A 1000 57.59 -12.58 -35.50
N CYS A 1001 58.91 -12.53 -35.76
CA CYS A 1001 59.76 -11.52 -35.14
C CYS A 1001 59.46 -10.18 -35.82
N GLY A 1002 59.00 -9.19 -35.05
CA GLY A 1002 58.92 -7.81 -35.50
C GLY A 1002 60.30 -7.32 -35.92
N GLN A 1003 60.36 -6.48 -36.95
CA GLN A 1003 61.59 -5.83 -37.39
C GLN A 1003 62.03 -4.73 -36.43
#